data_AF-A0A520H9X7-F1
#
_entry.id   AF-A0A520H9X7-F1
#
_cell.length_a   1.000
_cell.length_b   1.000
_cell.length_c   1.000
_cell.angle_alpha   90.00
_cell.angle_beta   90.00
_cell.angle_gamma   90.00
#
_symmetry.space_group_name_H-M   'P 1'
#
loop_
_entity.id
_entity.type
_entity.pdbx_description
1 polymer ?
#
loop_
_entity_poly.entity_id
_entity_poly.type
_entity_poly.pdbx_seq_one_letter_code
_entity_poly.pdbx_strand_id
1 'polypeptide(L)'
;MTPTRDPNTSTSRWRLWPLGLAVAVLAACGGDGGGDTVATPGATSPGTGTSPGGTTPVRVKAFRAAGLVTAAPTLRTDASGGQTVSVAVLAQDGPRTLTTPAVAPARAAALQAALVPGNLVDWLPSATDANVVQVAADAAVTFNVILAKGNATATQFDLQKYGAAVGRNADAPGPMVAAGWVYAKTGATVTVGDGSMVTADQAGRAYPAPIKRYEETYTLAPDARVFNVNTASYGQSGASTLAALPVTADYRHATTARQAAYLVFDDNHENAATARVAAIWYFTPQATSDGKPVWDVPTLSTMLADKGTDPVSGLPYASINATSVTTAPYTRSTEPFEMVKGTMYYVGDNEVASYLLKADMGTADPADDKVIKIDAGWANSGYQYWRNLELVGVDPRSVTDIWLTHGHGDHYGTVVEQLKMMDNAGKPINLWASREDVLGVKADLQGNAFDIAGALPATETVIRARTNNYYVYDKWYDYGNVQIMVIWSPGHTPGTTNMLFRVKNPADGRFYTFGYHGGYGFNGLNSPTAANGWLRLSFQHGFSYLQNTVDVDLVAPQHTNQFPIVEVYQALKAYNRDPANVARQLTMLDAMRSKVFDSPVVDGVNLTGEFSNQLEKRRSVASYRASDAANATYRSIETSGPFKPGRENGLTHIGATVLDGGRIIQGFVGPQNKNPAIPLLANGVVTSTDNYVNDPGGFYVQVSIDVKDSIYKGFLPQGYAQFSPGLNATVTYNGGPVESVHAAKGTFHPPEVLRTQRLNSLADAQAVLATLSRGREVTVSLTPASEIVVPADVRQTFR
;
A
#
# COMPACT_ATOMS: atom_id res chain seq x y z
N MET A 1 31.19 -40.28 33.78
CA MET A 1 30.79 -41.37 34.70
C MET A 1 29.32 -41.67 34.43
N THR A 2 29.00 -42.92 34.09
CA THR A 2 27.64 -43.48 33.96
C THR A 2 27.31 -44.28 35.22
N PRO A 3 26.03 -44.39 35.63
CA PRO A 3 25.23 -45.63 35.38
C PRO A 3 23.78 -45.29 34.88
N THR A 4 23.09 -46.00 33.97
CA THR A 4 22.51 -47.39 33.94
C THR A 4 21.51 -47.68 35.07
N ARG A 5 20.34 -48.35 34.90
CA ARG A 5 19.46 -48.73 33.74
C ARG A 5 18.09 -49.22 34.33
N ASP A 6 17.05 -49.32 33.48
CA ASP A 6 15.69 -49.93 33.62
C ASP A 6 15.56 -51.29 34.40
N PRO A 7 14.36 -51.80 34.83
CA PRO A 7 13.14 -51.92 33.98
C PRO A 7 11.68 -52.05 34.57
N ASN A 8 10.72 -52.03 33.63
CA ASN A 8 9.51 -52.90 33.47
C ASN A 8 8.07 -52.52 33.96
N THR A 9 7.22 -52.23 32.96
CA THR A 9 5.88 -52.81 32.66
C THR A 9 4.66 -52.75 33.61
N SER A 10 3.57 -52.12 33.16
CA SER A 10 2.20 -52.69 33.21
C SER A 10 1.24 -52.09 32.18
N THR A 11 0.57 -52.95 31.44
CA THR A 11 -0.38 -52.73 30.32
C THR A 11 -1.73 -52.07 30.68
N SER A 12 -2.33 -51.27 29.78
CA SER A 12 -3.52 -51.71 29.00
C SER A 12 -4.15 -50.69 28.01
N ARG A 13 -4.27 -51.14 26.75
CA ARG A 13 -5.38 -50.98 25.78
C ARG A 13 -6.16 -49.65 25.70
N TRP A 14 -5.87 -48.85 24.68
CA TRP A 14 -6.84 -47.95 24.06
C TRP A 14 -7.56 -48.65 22.90
N ARG A 15 -8.88 -48.47 22.79
CA ARG A 15 -9.68 -48.85 21.61
C ARG A 15 -9.97 -47.61 20.77
N LEU A 16 -9.81 -47.74 19.46
CA LEU A 16 -10.41 -46.85 18.46
C LEU A 16 -11.94 -46.83 18.61
N TRP A 17 -12.60 -45.76 18.15
CA TRP A 17 -13.58 -45.73 17.03
C TRP A 17 -14.06 -44.26 16.79
N PRO A 18 -14.75 -43.94 15.66
CA PRO A 18 -14.41 -42.73 14.87
C PRO A 18 -15.40 -41.55 14.93
N LEU A 19 -15.12 -40.55 14.09
CA LEU A 19 -15.91 -39.34 13.80
C LEU A 19 -17.42 -39.59 13.65
N GLY A 20 -18.22 -38.63 14.12
CA GLY A 20 -19.65 -38.48 13.83
C GLY A 20 -20.00 -37.02 13.52
N LEU A 21 -20.79 -36.81 12.47
CA LEU A 21 -21.28 -35.52 11.98
C LEU A 21 -22.49 -35.01 12.81
N ALA A 22 -22.55 -33.71 13.10
CA ALA A 22 -23.77 -32.94 13.43
C ALA A 22 -23.45 -31.45 13.18
N VAL A 23 -24.09 -30.68 12.30
CA VAL A 23 -25.54 -30.43 12.08
C VAL A 23 -26.22 -29.91 13.35
N ALA A 24 -26.29 -28.59 13.48
CA ALA A 24 -27.05 -27.89 14.50
C ALA A 24 -28.31 -27.25 13.87
N VAL A 25 -29.48 -27.61 14.39
CA VAL A 25 -30.77 -27.04 14.03
C VAL A 25 -31.13 -25.94 15.04
N LEU A 26 -31.53 -24.77 14.58
CA LEU A 26 -32.13 -23.76 15.46
C LEU A 26 -33.50 -24.24 15.94
N ALA A 27 -33.73 -24.18 17.25
CA ALA A 27 -35.05 -24.29 17.86
C ALA A 27 -35.32 -23.02 18.68
N ALA A 28 -36.41 -22.34 18.37
CA ALA A 28 -36.91 -21.22 19.15
C ALA A 28 -37.76 -21.71 20.33
N CYS A 29 -37.70 -21.00 21.46
CA CYS A 29 -38.70 -21.03 22.52
C CYS A 29 -38.87 -19.61 23.05
N GLY A 30 -40.11 -19.12 23.09
CA GLY A 30 -40.44 -17.82 23.66
C GLY A 30 -40.82 -17.91 25.14
N GLY A 31 -40.94 -16.75 25.78
CA GLY A 31 -41.48 -16.59 27.13
C GLY A 31 -41.83 -15.13 27.39
N ASP A 32 -43.12 -14.85 27.61
CA ASP A 32 -43.66 -13.52 27.94
C ASP A 32 -43.33 -13.09 29.38
N GLY A 33 -43.46 -11.78 29.67
CA GLY A 33 -43.83 -11.34 31.04
C GLY A 33 -43.45 -9.93 31.48
N GLY A 34 -44.32 -8.94 31.17
CA GLY A 34 -44.39 -7.62 31.84
C GLY A 34 -43.29 -6.60 31.47
N GLY A 35 -43.55 -5.30 31.41
CA GLY A 35 -44.79 -4.55 31.65
C GLY A 35 -44.58 -3.40 32.62
N ASP A 36 -44.37 -2.18 32.12
CA ASP A 36 -44.72 -0.93 32.81
C ASP A 36 -44.70 0.28 31.86
N THR A 37 -45.52 1.28 32.16
CA THR A 37 -45.85 2.41 31.27
C THR A 37 -45.43 3.78 31.83
N VAL A 38 -44.78 4.65 31.04
CA VAL A 38 -44.88 6.12 31.20
C VAL A 38 -44.89 6.85 29.84
N ALA A 39 -45.78 7.84 29.77
CA ALA A 39 -46.22 8.71 28.67
C ALA A 39 -45.18 9.35 27.69
N THR A 40 -45.65 9.54 26.45
CA THR A 40 -45.21 10.56 25.48
C THR A 40 -46.06 11.85 25.60
N PRO A 41 -45.69 12.97 24.95
CA PRO A 41 -46.31 13.31 23.66
C PRO A 41 -45.35 14.00 22.66
N GLY A 42 -45.62 14.08 21.35
CA GLY A 42 -46.72 13.51 20.57
C GLY A 42 -46.61 13.94 19.10
N ALA A 43 -47.01 13.07 18.18
CA ALA A 43 -47.09 13.36 16.74
C ALA A 43 -48.45 12.86 16.20
N THR A 44 -49.12 13.68 15.40
CA THR A 44 -50.48 13.42 14.92
C THR A 44 -50.53 12.46 13.74
N SER A 45 -51.33 11.40 13.86
CA SER A 45 -51.79 10.56 12.75
C SER A 45 -52.97 11.23 12.02
N PRO A 46 -53.37 10.75 10.83
CA PRO A 46 -54.61 9.96 10.83
C PRO A 46 -54.65 8.75 9.87
N GLY A 47 -55.53 7.79 10.17
CA GLY A 47 -56.18 6.94 9.16
C GLY A 47 -55.94 5.42 9.27
N THR A 48 -56.79 4.73 10.04
CA THR A 48 -56.81 3.25 10.12
C THR A 48 -57.78 2.61 9.13
N GLY A 49 -57.38 1.50 8.51
CA GLY A 49 -58.27 0.58 7.79
C GLY A 49 -57.71 -0.85 7.76
N THR A 50 -58.56 -1.84 8.05
CA THR A 50 -58.28 -3.29 7.97
C THR A 50 -59.01 -3.86 6.74
N SER A 51 -58.74 -5.05 6.18
CA SER A 51 -57.83 -6.19 6.43
C SER A 51 -57.83 -7.06 5.14
N PRO A 52 -57.25 -8.28 5.07
CA PRO A 52 -56.07 -8.91 5.69
C PRO A 52 -55.10 -9.47 4.60
N GLY A 53 -54.01 -10.13 5.01
CA GLY A 53 -53.33 -11.12 4.13
C GLY A 53 -52.36 -10.58 3.06
N GLY A 54 -51.36 -9.79 3.47
CA GLY A 54 -50.25 -9.45 2.59
C GLY A 54 -49.09 -10.45 2.71
N THR A 55 -48.84 -11.25 1.67
CA THR A 55 -47.49 -11.81 1.46
C THR A 55 -46.51 -10.64 1.42
N THR A 56 -45.45 -10.66 2.24
CA THR A 56 -44.37 -9.69 2.14
C THR A 56 -43.91 -9.67 0.68
N PRO A 57 -43.99 -8.54 -0.04
CA PRO A 57 -43.57 -8.52 -1.43
C PRO A 57 -42.10 -8.88 -1.46
N VAL A 58 -41.74 -9.94 -2.21
CA VAL A 58 -40.35 -10.16 -2.58
C VAL A 58 -39.94 -8.91 -3.37
N ARG A 59 -39.22 -8.00 -2.70
CA ARG A 59 -38.77 -6.75 -3.32
C ARG A 59 -37.76 -7.15 -4.39
N VAL A 60 -38.23 -7.26 -5.63
CA VAL A 60 -37.39 -7.51 -6.80
C VAL A 60 -36.24 -6.52 -6.74
N LYS A 61 -35.01 -7.02 -6.66
CA LYS A 61 -33.82 -6.17 -6.54
C LYS A 61 -33.72 -5.31 -7.80
N ALA A 62 -34.15 -4.05 -7.69
CA ALA A 62 -34.13 -3.10 -8.80
C ALA A 62 -32.70 -2.60 -9.00
N PHE A 63 -31.88 -3.38 -9.68
CA PHE A 63 -30.50 -3.00 -9.96
C PHE A 63 -30.39 -1.88 -11.01
N ARG A 64 -29.25 -1.19 -11.02
CA ARG A 64 -28.84 -0.37 -12.17
C ARG A 64 -28.58 -1.32 -13.34
N ALA A 65 -28.96 -0.93 -14.56
CA ALA A 65 -28.64 -1.70 -15.76
C ALA A 65 -27.17 -1.48 -16.14
N ALA A 66 -26.52 -2.48 -16.75
CA ALA A 66 -25.11 -2.39 -17.15
C ALA A 66 -24.88 -2.77 -18.62
N GLY A 67 -23.80 -2.23 -19.20
CA GLY A 67 -23.46 -2.42 -20.61
C GLY A 67 -22.16 -1.75 -21.02
N LEU A 68 -21.57 -2.21 -22.12
CA LEU A 68 -20.31 -1.69 -22.64
C LEU A 68 -20.54 -0.68 -23.78
N VAL A 69 -19.95 0.51 -23.68
CA VAL A 69 -20.07 1.60 -24.66
C VAL A 69 -19.34 1.23 -25.97
N THR A 70 -20.01 1.37 -27.12
CA THR A 70 -19.48 1.01 -28.45
C THR A 70 -19.33 2.17 -29.43
N ALA A 71 -19.72 3.38 -29.06
CA ALA A 71 -19.48 4.58 -29.85
C ALA A 71 -19.30 5.80 -28.94
N ALA A 72 -18.58 6.81 -29.42
CA ALA A 72 -18.54 8.11 -28.74
C ALA A 72 -19.97 8.68 -28.67
N PRO A 73 -20.41 9.23 -27.53
CA PRO A 73 -21.76 9.77 -27.42
C PRO A 73 -22.01 10.91 -28.41
N THR A 74 -23.21 10.95 -28.96
CA THR A 74 -23.65 12.02 -29.87
C THR A 74 -24.61 12.96 -29.17
N LEU A 75 -24.58 14.24 -29.54
CA LEU A 75 -25.42 15.28 -28.97
C LEU A 75 -26.46 15.76 -29.99
N ARG A 76 -27.70 15.95 -29.54
CA ARG A 76 -28.75 16.61 -30.31
C ARG A 76 -29.32 17.79 -29.52
N THR A 77 -29.11 19.00 -30.02
CA THR A 77 -29.69 20.23 -29.45
C THR A 77 -31.14 20.41 -29.91
N ASP A 78 -32.04 20.75 -29.00
CA ASP A 78 -33.42 21.12 -29.29
C ASP A 78 -33.60 22.64 -29.46
N ALA A 79 -34.82 23.06 -29.81
CA ALA A 79 -35.14 24.47 -30.06
C ALA A 79 -35.04 25.39 -28.82
N SER A 80 -34.97 24.82 -27.61
CA SER A 80 -34.76 25.56 -26.35
C SER A 80 -33.29 25.65 -25.94
N GLY A 81 -32.37 25.04 -26.72
CA GLY A 81 -30.95 24.94 -26.39
C GLY A 81 -30.61 23.77 -25.44
N GLY A 82 -31.59 22.96 -25.05
CA GLY A 82 -31.37 21.71 -24.32
C GLY A 82 -30.70 20.67 -25.20
N GLN A 83 -29.88 19.80 -24.62
CA GLN A 83 -29.13 18.77 -25.35
C GLN A 83 -29.50 17.36 -24.87
N THR A 84 -29.92 16.51 -25.80
CA THR A 84 -30.06 15.05 -25.63
C THR A 84 -28.68 14.42 -25.84
N VAL A 85 -28.18 13.62 -24.90
CA VAL A 85 -27.00 12.76 -25.09
C VAL A 85 -27.46 11.37 -25.52
N SER A 86 -26.92 10.85 -26.63
CA SER A 86 -27.21 9.51 -27.15
C SER A 86 -25.98 8.62 -27.09
N VAL A 87 -26.10 7.44 -26.45
CA VAL A 87 -24.98 6.52 -26.15
C VAL A 87 -25.30 5.12 -26.70
N ALA A 88 -24.45 4.60 -27.58
CA ALA A 88 -24.56 3.21 -28.05
C ALA A 88 -23.89 2.26 -27.05
N VAL A 89 -24.61 1.23 -26.61
CA VAL A 89 -24.11 0.22 -25.67
C VAL A 89 -24.46 -1.20 -26.12
N LEU A 90 -23.62 -2.16 -25.74
CA LEU A 90 -23.98 -3.57 -25.65
C LEU A 90 -24.41 -3.83 -24.20
N ALA A 91 -25.71 -3.73 -23.92
CA ALA A 91 -26.28 -3.99 -22.61
C ALA A 91 -26.36 -5.49 -22.33
N GLN A 92 -26.56 -5.85 -21.05
CA GLN A 92 -26.71 -7.24 -20.61
C GLN A 92 -27.77 -8.03 -21.41
N ASP A 93 -28.82 -7.37 -21.90
CA ASP A 93 -29.91 -7.98 -22.66
C ASP A 93 -29.82 -7.79 -24.19
N GLY A 94 -28.92 -6.93 -24.69
CA GLY A 94 -28.66 -6.74 -26.11
C GLY A 94 -28.10 -5.36 -26.49
N PRO A 95 -27.83 -5.12 -27.79
CA PRO A 95 -27.45 -3.80 -28.28
C PRO A 95 -28.57 -2.77 -28.08
N ARG A 96 -28.25 -1.59 -27.54
CA ARG A 96 -29.18 -0.49 -27.28
C ARG A 96 -28.57 0.86 -27.64
N THR A 97 -29.42 1.82 -27.99
CA THR A 97 -29.08 3.25 -28.00
C THR A 97 -29.81 3.90 -26.84
N LEU A 98 -29.06 4.28 -25.82
CA LEU A 98 -29.57 4.99 -24.65
C LEU A 98 -29.64 6.49 -24.93
N THR A 99 -30.64 7.18 -24.41
CA THR A 99 -30.79 8.63 -24.54
C THR A 99 -31.08 9.29 -23.20
N THR A 100 -30.52 10.47 -22.94
CA THR A 100 -30.96 11.30 -21.81
C THR A 100 -32.16 12.15 -22.20
N PRO A 101 -33.01 12.59 -21.25
CA PRO A 101 -33.76 13.83 -21.40
C PRO A 101 -32.87 14.99 -21.83
N ALA A 102 -33.47 16.07 -22.36
CA ALA A 102 -32.72 17.28 -22.68
C ALA A 102 -32.11 17.89 -21.39
N VAL A 103 -30.80 18.09 -21.38
CA VAL A 103 -30.05 18.70 -20.27
C VAL A 103 -29.33 19.96 -20.71
N ALA A 104 -28.88 20.78 -19.76
CA ALA A 104 -28.06 21.96 -20.06
C ALA A 104 -26.75 21.58 -20.79
N PRO A 105 -26.25 22.39 -21.75
CA PRO A 105 -25.08 22.03 -22.55
C PRO A 105 -23.81 21.65 -21.77
N ALA A 106 -23.50 22.36 -20.69
CA ALA A 106 -22.35 22.01 -19.82
C ALA A 106 -22.47 20.61 -19.21
N ARG A 107 -23.70 20.17 -18.92
CA ARG A 107 -24.00 18.83 -18.40
C ARG A 107 -23.91 17.76 -19.49
N ALA A 108 -24.42 18.05 -20.69
CA ALA A 108 -24.26 17.15 -21.84
C ALA A 108 -22.77 16.94 -22.19
N ALA A 109 -21.97 18.01 -22.14
CA ALA A 109 -20.52 17.94 -22.35
C ALA A 109 -19.82 17.08 -21.28
N ALA A 110 -20.18 17.22 -20.00
CA ALA A 110 -19.63 16.38 -18.92
C ALA A 110 -19.96 14.89 -19.10
N LEU A 111 -21.20 14.56 -19.49
CA LEU A 111 -21.62 13.19 -19.80
C LEU A 111 -20.87 12.64 -21.03
N GLN A 112 -20.71 13.45 -22.08
CA GLN A 112 -19.99 13.07 -23.29
C GLN A 112 -18.50 12.81 -23.02
N ALA A 113 -17.86 13.62 -22.16
CA ALA A 113 -16.46 13.46 -21.80
C ALA A 113 -16.17 12.23 -20.94
N ALA A 114 -17.13 11.79 -20.10
CA ALA A 114 -16.97 10.61 -19.23
C ALA A 114 -17.13 9.26 -19.95
N LEU A 115 -17.77 9.25 -21.12
CA LEU A 115 -18.21 8.04 -21.82
C LEU A 115 -17.36 7.78 -23.07
N VAL A 116 -16.43 6.83 -22.94
CA VAL A 116 -15.50 6.42 -24.00
C VAL A 116 -15.85 4.99 -24.47
N PRO A 117 -15.74 4.66 -25.78
CA PRO A 117 -15.85 3.29 -26.25
C PRO A 117 -14.94 2.34 -25.48
N GLY A 118 -15.49 1.20 -25.06
CA GLY A 118 -14.80 0.25 -24.19
C GLY A 118 -15.01 0.46 -22.68
N ASN A 119 -15.67 1.54 -22.25
CA ASN A 119 -16.11 1.66 -20.87
C ASN A 119 -17.28 0.68 -20.62
N LEU A 120 -17.14 -0.17 -19.61
CA LEU A 120 -18.27 -0.85 -18.97
C LEU A 120 -18.91 0.16 -18.01
N VAL A 121 -20.19 0.47 -18.23
CA VAL A 121 -20.92 1.48 -17.47
C VAL A 121 -22.22 0.91 -16.91
N ASP A 122 -22.70 1.53 -15.84
CA ASP A 122 -24.09 1.38 -15.39
C ASP A 122 -24.93 2.63 -15.62
N TRP A 123 -26.26 2.48 -15.58
CA TRP A 123 -27.23 3.57 -15.58
C TRP A 123 -28.54 3.16 -14.89
N LEU A 124 -29.36 4.14 -14.56
CA LEU A 124 -30.75 3.92 -14.15
C LEU A 124 -31.68 4.10 -15.37
N PRO A 125 -32.40 3.06 -15.82
CA PRO A 125 -33.43 3.21 -16.85
C PRO A 125 -34.61 4.04 -16.35
N SER A 126 -35.28 4.80 -17.22
CA SER A 126 -36.50 5.51 -16.85
C SER A 126 -37.66 4.55 -16.57
N ALA A 127 -38.64 4.97 -15.77
CA ALA A 127 -39.80 4.15 -15.44
C ALA A 127 -40.74 3.86 -16.63
N THR A 128 -40.62 4.63 -17.74
CA THR A 128 -41.52 4.58 -18.89
C THR A 128 -40.87 4.04 -20.16
N ASP A 129 -39.54 4.15 -20.29
CA ASP A 129 -38.76 3.62 -21.42
C ASP A 129 -37.37 3.19 -20.92
N ALA A 130 -37.03 1.92 -21.12
CA ALA A 130 -35.74 1.35 -20.72
C ALA A 130 -34.54 1.90 -21.53
N ASN A 131 -34.78 2.57 -22.67
CA ASN A 131 -33.77 3.25 -23.47
C ASN A 131 -33.60 4.73 -23.10
N VAL A 132 -34.43 5.28 -22.21
CA VAL A 132 -34.24 6.62 -21.65
C VAL A 132 -33.55 6.50 -20.29
N VAL A 133 -32.53 7.30 -20.06
CA VAL A 133 -31.69 7.27 -18.85
C VAL A 133 -32.16 8.31 -17.84
N GLN A 134 -32.29 7.91 -16.57
CA GLN A 134 -32.51 8.86 -15.48
C GLN A 134 -31.25 9.69 -15.25
N VAL A 135 -31.37 11.00 -15.46
CA VAL A 135 -30.31 11.96 -15.18
C VAL A 135 -30.35 12.32 -13.70
N ALA A 136 -29.28 12.00 -12.97
CA ALA A 136 -29.20 12.23 -11.52
C ALA A 136 -29.06 13.72 -11.15
N ALA A 137 -28.86 14.08 -9.88
CA ALA A 137 -28.52 15.47 -9.52
C ALA A 137 -27.12 15.83 -10.06
N ASP A 138 -26.11 15.01 -9.75
CA ASP A 138 -24.77 15.08 -10.33
C ASP A 138 -24.72 14.39 -11.71
N ALA A 139 -24.00 15.00 -12.65
CA ALA A 139 -23.76 14.43 -13.98
C ALA A 139 -22.89 13.17 -13.91
N ALA A 140 -21.87 13.15 -13.05
CA ALA A 140 -20.88 12.08 -12.97
C ALA A 140 -21.47 10.73 -12.54
N VAL A 141 -22.60 10.72 -11.81
CA VAL A 141 -23.29 9.49 -11.36
C VAL A 141 -24.50 9.08 -12.23
N THR A 142 -24.73 9.80 -13.33
CA THR A 142 -25.75 9.44 -14.33
C THR A 142 -25.34 8.15 -15.07
N PHE A 143 -24.05 8.06 -15.42
CA PHE A 143 -23.39 6.83 -15.83
C PHE A 143 -22.14 6.63 -14.99
N ASN A 144 -22.06 5.55 -14.21
CA ASN A 144 -20.81 5.22 -13.51
C ASN A 144 -19.93 4.37 -14.43
N VAL A 145 -18.67 4.76 -14.61
CA VAL A 145 -17.66 3.88 -15.21
C VAL A 145 -17.21 2.86 -14.17
N ILE A 146 -17.45 1.58 -14.49
CA ILE A 146 -17.11 0.41 -13.68
C ILE A 146 -15.69 -0.05 -14.06
N LEU A 147 -15.49 -0.36 -15.34
CA LEU A 147 -14.21 -0.75 -15.95
C LEU A 147 -14.01 0.03 -17.26
N ALA A 148 -12.77 0.18 -17.72
CA ALA A 148 -12.40 1.04 -18.85
C ALA A 148 -11.38 0.36 -19.77
N LYS A 149 -11.84 -0.18 -20.90
CA LYS A 149 -10.98 -0.86 -21.87
C LYS A 149 -10.29 0.10 -22.85
N GLY A 150 -11.04 1.06 -23.41
CA GLY A 150 -10.55 1.95 -24.46
C GLY A 150 -9.81 1.20 -25.59
N ASN A 151 -8.69 1.76 -26.05
CA ASN A 151 -7.78 1.09 -26.98
C ASN A 151 -6.60 0.40 -26.26
N ALA A 152 -6.67 0.18 -24.94
CA ALA A 152 -5.57 -0.36 -24.17
C ALA A 152 -5.25 -1.81 -24.58
N THR A 153 -3.98 -2.13 -24.79
CA THR A 153 -3.52 -3.50 -25.05
C THR A 153 -3.43 -4.34 -23.77
N ALA A 154 -3.30 -3.69 -22.62
CA ALA A 154 -3.32 -4.32 -21.31
C ALA A 154 -4.72 -4.87 -20.95
N THR A 155 -4.75 -5.79 -19.99
CA THR A 155 -5.98 -6.36 -19.41
C THR A 155 -6.24 -5.73 -18.05
N GLN A 156 -7.52 -5.46 -17.75
CA GLN A 156 -7.97 -5.16 -16.39
C GLN A 156 -8.45 -6.43 -15.70
N PHE A 157 -8.28 -6.48 -14.38
CA PHE A 157 -8.57 -7.64 -13.55
C PHE A 157 -9.48 -7.23 -12.39
N ASP A 158 -10.44 -8.08 -12.07
CA ASP A 158 -11.49 -7.83 -11.07
C ASP A 158 -12.07 -9.18 -10.62
N LEU A 159 -12.42 -9.32 -9.34
CA LEU A 159 -12.91 -10.58 -8.76
C LEU A 159 -14.41 -10.51 -8.53
N GLN A 160 -15.10 -11.64 -8.61
CA GLN A 160 -16.55 -11.69 -8.44
C GLN A 160 -17.00 -11.00 -7.14
N LYS A 161 -16.40 -11.37 -6.01
CA LYS A 161 -16.91 -10.92 -4.71
C LYS A 161 -16.42 -9.51 -4.31
N TYR A 162 -15.34 -8.97 -4.87
CA TYR A 162 -14.72 -7.72 -4.40
C TYR A 162 -14.04 -6.92 -5.52
N GLY A 163 -14.02 -5.60 -5.38
CA GLY A 163 -13.46 -4.69 -6.37
C GLY A 163 -14.55 -3.86 -7.03
N ALA A 164 -14.51 -3.77 -8.35
CA ALA A 164 -15.52 -3.04 -9.11
C ALA A 164 -16.87 -3.79 -9.11
N ALA A 165 -17.95 -3.02 -9.18
CA ALA A 165 -19.31 -3.56 -9.22
C ALA A 165 -20.22 -2.53 -9.86
N VAL A 166 -21.39 -2.97 -10.32
CA VAL A 166 -22.49 -2.09 -10.67
C VAL A 166 -22.88 -1.26 -9.43
N GLY A 167 -23.10 0.04 -9.62
CA GLY A 167 -23.45 0.96 -8.54
C GLY A 167 -24.72 0.57 -7.80
N ARG A 168 -24.76 0.88 -6.50
CA ARG A 168 -25.94 0.75 -5.64
C ARG A 168 -27.17 1.44 -6.24
N ASN A 169 -28.33 0.83 -6.07
CA ASN A 169 -29.62 1.50 -6.30
C ASN A 169 -30.49 1.42 -5.04
N ALA A 170 -30.92 2.57 -4.53
CA ALA A 170 -31.57 2.70 -3.23
C ALA A 170 -30.83 1.89 -2.15
N ASP A 171 -31.49 0.90 -1.55
CA ASP A 171 -30.93 0.08 -0.47
C ASP A 171 -30.19 -1.18 -0.93
N ALA A 172 -30.18 -1.48 -2.24
CA ALA A 172 -29.59 -2.69 -2.80
C ALA A 172 -28.19 -2.45 -3.38
N PRO A 173 -27.13 -3.14 -2.91
CA PRO A 173 -25.85 -3.21 -3.60
C PRO A 173 -26.04 -3.77 -5.02
N GLY A 174 -25.39 -3.17 -6.03
CA GLY A 174 -25.55 -3.59 -7.41
C GLY A 174 -24.85 -4.93 -7.75
N PRO A 175 -25.13 -5.51 -8.93
CA PRO A 175 -24.52 -6.75 -9.39
C PRO A 175 -22.99 -6.71 -9.42
N MET A 176 -22.41 -7.89 -9.17
CA MET A 176 -20.97 -8.10 -9.22
C MET A 176 -20.43 -8.01 -10.64
N VAL A 177 -19.14 -7.75 -10.75
CA VAL A 177 -18.34 -7.75 -11.98
C VAL A 177 -17.17 -8.71 -11.77
N ALA A 178 -16.61 -9.24 -12.86
CA ALA A 178 -15.31 -9.89 -12.84
C ALA A 178 -14.56 -9.62 -14.16
N ALA A 179 -13.24 -9.60 -14.13
CA ALA A 179 -12.42 -9.30 -15.29
C ALA A 179 -11.07 -10.03 -15.25
N GLY A 180 -10.53 -10.34 -16.43
CA GLY A 180 -9.21 -10.94 -16.56
C GLY A 180 -9.06 -11.76 -17.83
N TRP A 181 -8.09 -12.68 -17.83
CA TRP A 181 -7.87 -13.61 -18.93
C TRP A 181 -8.74 -14.85 -18.81
N VAL A 182 -9.41 -15.20 -19.90
CA VAL A 182 -10.23 -16.42 -20.01
C VAL A 182 -9.30 -17.61 -20.22
N TYR A 183 -9.33 -18.59 -19.32
CA TYR A 183 -8.49 -19.80 -19.38
C TYR A 183 -9.26 -21.08 -19.70
N ALA A 184 -10.53 -21.15 -19.34
CA ALA A 184 -11.38 -22.28 -19.65
C ALA A 184 -12.83 -21.86 -19.81
N LYS A 185 -13.60 -22.69 -20.51
CA LYS A 185 -15.04 -22.59 -20.65
C LYS A 185 -15.63 -23.98 -20.84
N THR A 186 -16.87 -24.18 -20.42
CA THR A 186 -17.69 -25.35 -20.76
C THR A 186 -18.98 -24.87 -21.45
N GLY A 187 -20.00 -25.72 -21.56
CA GLY A 187 -21.33 -25.27 -21.97
C GLY A 187 -22.06 -24.41 -20.92
N ALA A 188 -21.61 -24.42 -19.66
CA ALA A 188 -22.30 -23.78 -18.53
C ALA A 188 -21.38 -23.01 -17.57
N THR A 189 -20.07 -22.96 -17.83
CA THR A 189 -19.09 -22.27 -16.98
C THR A 189 -18.04 -21.52 -17.79
N VAL A 190 -17.41 -20.53 -17.15
CA VAL A 190 -16.24 -19.79 -17.66
C VAL A 190 -15.24 -19.58 -16.53
N THR A 191 -13.95 -19.68 -16.82
CA THR A 191 -12.84 -19.50 -15.86
C THR A 191 -12.01 -18.29 -16.27
N VAL A 192 -11.84 -17.35 -15.35
CA VAL A 192 -11.17 -16.07 -15.57
C VAL A 192 -10.17 -15.81 -14.46
N GLY A 193 -9.00 -15.25 -14.79
CA GLY A 193 -8.02 -14.84 -13.79
C GLY A 193 -6.81 -14.08 -14.35
N ASP A 194 -5.85 -13.83 -13.47
CA ASP A 194 -4.58 -13.18 -13.80
C ASP A 194 -3.50 -14.14 -14.34
N GLY A 195 -3.80 -15.44 -14.43
CA GLY A 195 -2.87 -16.45 -14.93
C GLY A 195 -1.65 -16.71 -14.04
N SER A 196 -1.56 -16.10 -12.85
CA SER A 196 -0.47 -16.35 -11.91
C SER A 196 -0.58 -17.76 -11.34
N MET A 197 0.47 -18.56 -11.54
CA MET A 197 0.52 -19.96 -11.11
C MET A 197 1.82 -20.27 -10.39
N VAL A 198 1.71 -20.64 -9.11
CA VAL A 198 2.86 -21.02 -8.28
C VAL A 198 2.94 -22.54 -8.19
N THR A 199 4.02 -23.13 -8.72
CA THR A 199 4.20 -24.59 -8.85
C THR A 199 5.19 -25.17 -7.85
N ALA A 200 6.08 -24.36 -7.28
CA ALA A 200 7.05 -24.76 -6.27
C ALA A 200 7.32 -23.59 -5.30
N ASP A 201 7.84 -23.89 -4.11
CA ASP A 201 8.30 -22.87 -3.17
C ASP A 201 9.68 -22.29 -3.57
N GLN A 202 10.18 -21.32 -2.78
CA GLN A 202 11.44 -20.66 -3.09
C GLN A 202 12.64 -21.62 -3.09
N ALA A 203 12.63 -22.65 -2.23
CA ALA A 203 13.61 -23.74 -2.22
C ALA A 203 13.43 -24.77 -3.37
N GLY A 204 12.45 -24.58 -4.26
CA GLY A 204 12.25 -25.39 -5.45
C GLY A 204 11.44 -26.67 -5.24
N ARG A 205 10.83 -26.88 -4.08
CA ARG A 205 10.04 -28.10 -3.82
C ARG A 205 8.63 -27.91 -4.39
N ALA A 206 8.21 -28.79 -5.30
CA ALA A 206 6.93 -28.69 -6.00
C ALA A 206 5.73 -28.75 -5.03
N TYR A 207 4.74 -27.87 -5.18
CA TYR A 207 3.47 -27.94 -4.45
C TYR A 207 2.65 -29.18 -4.90
N PRO A 208 1.81 -29.77 -4.02
CA PRO A 208 1.00 -30.95 -4.38
C PRO A 208 0.06 -30.69 -5.57
N ALA A 209 -0.39 -29.45 -5.72
CA ALA A 209 -1.09 -28.94 -6.90
C ALA A 209 -0.61 -27.49 -7.16
N PRO A 210 -0.63 -27.01 -8.41
CA PRO A 210 -0.33 -25.61 -8.70
C PRO A 210 -1.32 -24.66 -8.02
N ILE A 211 -0.80 -23.61 -7.39
CA ILE A 211 -1.63 -22.60 -6.72
C ILE A 211 -1.98 -21.52 -7.76
N LYS A 212 -3.27 -21.33 -8.01
CA LYS A 212 -3.80 -20.22 -8.82
C LYS A 212 -4.54 -19.27 -7.90
N ARG A 213 -3.92 -18.15 -7.56
CA ARG A 213 -4.36 -17.30 -6.44
C ARG A 213 -5.55 -16.40 -6.79
N TYR A 214 -5.54 -15.87 -8.02
CA TYR A 214 -6.51 -14.90 -8.56
C TYR A 214 -7.20 -15.45 -9.83
N GLU A 215 -7.61 -16.72 -9.78
CA GLU A 215 -8.44 -17.36 -10.82
C GLU A 215 -9.71 -17.90 -10.18
N GLU A 216 -10.85 -17.62 -10.81
CA GLU A 216 -12.18 -18.05 -10.37
C GLU A 216 -12.95 -18.70 -11.53
N THR A 217 -13.80 -19.68 -11.22
CA THR A 217 -14.66 -20.35 -12.21
C THR A 217 -16.12 -20.10 -11.88
N TYR A 218 -16.85 -19.50 -12.82
CA TYR A 218 -18.21 -19.04 -12.62
C TYR A 218 -19.22 -19.87 -13.41
N THR A 219 -20.43 -20.00 -12.86
CA THR A 219 -21.58 -20.60 -13.56
C THR A 219 -22.28 -19.53 -14.41
N LEU A 220 -22.69 -19.89 -15.62
CA LEU A 220 -23.43 -19.01 -16.53
C LEU A 220 -24.93 -19.07 -16.26
N ALA A 221 -25.64 -17.96 -16.45
CA ALA A 221 -27.09 -17.97 -16.54
C ALA A 221 -27.53 -18.75 -17.81
N PRO A 222 -28.68 -19.45 -17.83
CA PRO A 222 -29.14 -20.21 -19.01
C PRO A 222 -29.32 -19.34 -20.26
N ASP A 223 -29.57 -18.05 -20.07
CA ASP A 223 -29.80 -17.02 -21.08
C ASP A 223 -28.62 -16.03 -21.20
N ALA A 224 -27.45 -16.36 -20.61
CA ALA A 224 -26.28 -15.49 -20.57
C ALA A 224 -25.87 -14.98 -21.96
N ARG A 225 -25.72 -13.66 -22.10
CA ARG A 225 -25.34 -13.02 -23.36
C ARG A 225 -23.83 -12.94 -23.51
N VAL A 226 -23.34 -13.20 -24.72
CA VAL A 226 -21.91 -13.11 -25.05
C VAL A 226 -21.76 -12.11 -26.19
N PHE A 227 -20.78 -11.21 -26.06
CA PHE A 227 -20.50 -10.14 -27.01
C PHE A 227 -19.04 -10.15 -27.42
N ASN A 228 -18.78 -9.99 -28.71
CA ASN A 228 -17.45 -9.65 -29.22
C ASN A 228 -17.33 -8.13 -29.28
N VAL A 229 -16.31 -7.59 -28.62
CA VAL A 229 -15.97 -6.18 -28.62
C VAL A 229 -14.70 -5.98 -29.44
N ASN A 230 -14.85 -5.43 -30.65
CA ASN A 230 -13.71 -5.14 -31.50
C ASN A 230 -13.08 -3.80 -31.09
N THR A 231 -12.00 -3.84 -30.31
CA THR A 231 -11.33 -2.63 -29.80
C THR A 231 -10.48 -1.92 -30.86
N ALA A 232 -10.30 -2.50 -32.05
CA ALA A 232 -9.73 -1.81 -33.21
C ALA A 232 -10.81 -1.06 -34.02
N SER A 233 -12.08 -1.47 -33.93
CA SER A 233 -13.22 -0.81 -34.57
C SER A 233 -14.50 -1.09 -33.79
N TYR A 234 -14.80 -0.27 -32.78
CA TYR A 234 -15.89 -0.52 -31.85
C TYR A 234 -17.27 -0.65 -32.51
N GLY A 235 -17.49 0.00 -33.66
CA GLY A 235 -18.72 -0.14 -34.47
C GLY A 235 -18.91 -1.51 -35.12
N GLN A 236 -17.90 -2.40 -35.09
CA GLN A 236 -17.98 -3.81 -35.49
C GLN A 236 -18.23 -4.75 -34.30
N SER A 237 -18.44 -4.22 -33.10
CA SER A 237 -18.80 -5.00 -31.91
C SER A 237 -20.25 -5.48 -31.97
N GLY A 238 -20.55 -6.65 -31.43
CA GLY A 238 -21.89 -7.21 -31.50
C GLY A 238 -22.09 -8.51 -30.73
N ALA A 239 -23.29 -9.07 -30.85
CA ALA A 239 -23.63 -10.36 -30.25
C ALA A 239 -22.72 -11.48 -30.81
N SER A 240 -22.37 -12.41 -29.94
CA SER A 240 -21.52 -13.57 -30.21
C SER A 240 -22.07 -14.78 -29.45
N THR A 241 -21.29 -15.86 -29.35
CA THR A 241 -21.67 -17.08 -28.64
C THR A 241 -20.57 -17.52 -27.69
N LEU A 242 -20.92 -18.28 -26.66
CA LEU A 242 -19.96 -18.95 -25.80
C LEU A 242 -19.04 -19.90 -26.60
N ALA A 243 -19.51 -20.47 -27.71
CA ALA A 243 -18.68 -21.28 -28.61
C ALA A 243 -17.60 -20.43 -29.30
N ALA A 244 -17.90 -19.20 -29.70
CA ALA A 244 -16.98 -18.28 -30.38
C ALA A 244 -16.02 -17.53 -29.45
N LEU A 245 -16.30 -17.44 -28.14
CA LEU A 245 -15.39 -16.90 -27.12
C LEU A 245 -14.04 -17.65 -27.14
N PRO A 246 -12.89 -17.03 -27.46
CA PRO A 246 -11.60 -17.72 -27.39
C PRO A 246 -11.21 -18.05 -25.93
N VAL A 247 -10.23 -18.93 -25.76
CA VAL A 247 -9.53 -19.13 -24.48
C VAL A 247 -8.05 -18.84 -24.68
N THR A 248 -7.38 -18.39 -23.64
CA THR A 248 -5.92 -18.24 -23.61
C THR A 248 -5.29 -19.62 -23.68
N ALA A 249 -4.32 -19.81 -24.58
CA ALA A 249 -3.86 -21.13 -24.98
C ALA A 249 -3.23 -21.95 -23.83
N ASP A 250 -2.42 -21.30 -22.98
CA ASP A 250 -1.85 -21.88 -21.78
C ASP A 250 -1.47 -20.78 -20.76
N TYR A 251 -0.89 -21.19 -19.63
CA TYR A 251 -0.44 -20.30 -18.56
C TYR A 251 1.00 -19.80 -18.74
N ARG A 252 1.72 -20.21 -19.80
CA ARG A 252 3.13 -19.83 -19.97
C ARG A 252 3.22 -18.32 -20.14
N HIS A 253 4.14 -17.68 -19.43
CA HIS A 253 4.37 -16.24 -19.58
C HIS A 253 4.73 -15.85 -21.03
N ALA A 254 5.37 -16.75 -21.78
CA ALA A 254 5.64 -16.63 -23.21
C ALA A 254 4.39 -16.47 -24.10
N THR A 255 3.22 -16.93 -23.64
CA THR A 255 1.94 -16.75 -24.32
C THR A 255 1.46 -15.33 -24.10
N THR A 256 1.89 -14.42 -24.99
CA THR A 256 1.64 -12.97 -24.87
C THR A 256 0.26 -12.55 -25.33
N ALA A 257 -0.28 -13.16 -26.39
CA ALA A 257 -1.66 -12.95 -26.81
C ALA A 257 -2.62 -13.71 -25.88
N ARG A 258 -3.39 -12.98 -25.07
CA ARG A 258 -4.30 -13.53 -24.05
C ARG A 258 -5.72 -13.01 -24.22
N GLN A 259 -6.70 -13.90 -24.09
CA GLN A 259 -8.10 -13.52 -24.29
C GLN A 259 -8.64 -12.82 -23.04
N ALA A 260 -8.81 -11.50 -23.10
CA ALA A 260 -9.45 -10.74 -22.03
C ALA A 260 -10.99 -10.75 -22.16
N ALA A 261 -11.70 -10.72 -21.03
CA ALA A 261 -13.14 -10.49 -20.96
C ALA A 261 -13.56 -9.74 -19.70
N TYR A 262 -14.69 -9.03 -19.77
CA TYR A 262 -15.46 -8.54 -18.62
C TYR A 262 -16.74 -9.36 -18.49
N LEU A 263 -17.09 -9.70 -17.26
CA LEU A 263 -18.25 -10.50 -16.87
C LEU A 263 -19.10 -9.68 -15.91
N VAL A 264 -20.43 -9.72 -16.05
CA VAL A 264 -21.35 -9.15 -15.07
C VAL A 264 -22.36 -10.22 -14.65
N PHE A 265 -22.65 -10.26 -13.35
CA PHE A 265 -23.51 -11.27 -12.72
C PHE A 265 -24.98 -10.83 -12.70
N ASP A 266 -25.87 -11.78 -12.41
CA ASP A 266 -27.31 -11.56 -12.19
C ASP A 266 -27.64 -11.01 -10.79
N ASP A 267 -26.71 -11.12 -9.83
CA ASP A 267 -26.89 -10.70 -8.45
C ASP A 267 -25.60 -10.08 -7.84
N ASN A 268 -25.73 -9.58 -6.61
CA ASN A 268 -24.73 -8.84 -5.87
C ASN A 268 -23.90 -9.74 -4.91
N HIS A 269 -22.94 -9.12 -4.23
CA HIS A 269 -22.00 -9.80 -3.32
C HIS A 269 -22.62 -10.54 -2.13
N GLU A 270 -23.87 -10.24 -1.77
CA GLU A 270 -24.59 -10.89 -0.67
C GLU A 270 -24.99 -12.33 -1.06
N ASN A 271 -25.20 -12.57 -2.36
CA ASN A 271 -25.63 -13.84 -2.94
C ASN A 271 -24.52 -14.49 -3.81
N ALA A 272 -23.26 -14.14 -3.57
CA ALA A 272 -22.15 -14.45 -4.49
C ALA A 272 -21.99 -15.94 -4.82
N ALA A 273 -22.25 -16.83 -3.86
CA ALA A 273 -22.13 -18.28 -4.04
C ALA A 273 -23.19 -18.89 -4.98
N THR A 274 -24.29 -18.18 -5.24
CA THR A 274 -25.39 -18.63 -6.11
C THR A 274 -25.58 -17.81 -7.38
N ALA A 275 -24.98 -16.60 -7.41
CA ALA A 275 -25.01 -15.70 -8.55
C ALA A 275 -24.37 -16.33 -9.80
N ARG A 276 -24.89 -15.95 -10.97
CA ARG A 276 -24.47 -16.47 -12.27
C ARG A 276 -24.09 -15.33 -13.20
N VAL A 277 -23.18 -15.62 -14.13
CA VAL A 277 -22.78 -14.65 -15.16
C VAL A 277 -23.94 -14.44 -16.13
N ALA A 278 -24.48 -13.23 -16.17
CA ALA A 278 -25.58 -12.83 -17.06
C ALA A 278 -25.06 -12.29 -18.40
N ALA A 279 -23.87 -11.68 -18.43
CA ALA A 279 -23.27 -11.14 -19.64
C ALA A 279 -21.74 -11.25 -19.65
N ILE A 280 -21.18 -11.48 -20.84
CA ILE A 280 -19.74 -11.56 -21.12
C ILE A 280 -19.41 -10.65 -22.31
N TRP A 281 -18.47 -9.72 -22.14
CA TRP A 281 -17.86 -8.94 -23.22
C TRP A 281 -16.40 -9.37 -23.37
N TYR A 282 -16.05 -10.01 -24.49
CA TYR A 282 -14.67 -10.39 -24.78
C TYR A 282 -14.07 -9.52 -25.88
N PHE A 283 -12.78 -9.23 -25.75
CA PHE A 283 -12.11 -8.22 -26.57
C PHE A 283 -11.34 -8.85 -27.73
N THR A 284 -11.49 -8.27 -28.93
CA THR A 284 -10.65 -8.56 -30.09
C THR A 284 -10.04 -7.28 -30.67
N PRO A 285 -8.77 -7.26 -31.12
CA PRO A 285 -7.76 -8.32 -30.96
C PRO A 285 -7.50 -8.65 -29.48
N GLN A 286 -6.84 -9.79 -29.24
CA GLN A 286 -6.49 -10.23 -27.90
C GLN A 286 -5.59 -9.22 -27.19
N ALA A 287 -5.67 -9.19 -25.86
CA ALA A 287 -4.80 -8.36 -25.05
C ALA A 287 -3.37 -8.92 -25.04
N THR A 288 -2.39 -8.08 -24.79
CA THR A 288 -0.96 -8.44 -24.79
C THR A 288 -0.43 -8.42 -23.36
N SER A 289 0.02 -9.56 -22.84
CA SER A 289 0.84 -9.62 -21.62
C SER A 289 2.31 -9.27 -21.94
N ASP A 290 3.09 -8.94 -20.91
CA ASP A 290 4.44 -8.42 -21.07
C ASP A 290 5.50 -9.48 -21.41
N GLY A 291 5.10 -10.75 -21.45
CA GLY A 291 5.95 -11.87 -21.83
C GLY A 291 6.90 -12.36 -20.75
N LYS A 292 6.75 -11.94 -19.48
CA LYS A 292 7.75 -12.18 -18.43
C LYS A 292 7.21 -13.05 -17.28
N PRO A 293 8.06 -13.87 -16.65
CA PRO A 293 7.69 -14.65 -15.47
C PRO A 293 7.35 -13.75 -14.27
N VAL A 294 6.38 -14.21 -13.48
CA VAL A 294 5.94 -13.60 -12.21
C VAL A 294 6.43 -14.46 -11.06
N TRP A 295 6.76 -13.84 -9.93
CA TRP A 295 7.28 -14.49 -8.73
C TRP A 295 6.56 -13.96 -7.50
N ASP A 296 6.46 -14.75 -6.44
CA ASP A 296 5.97 -14.22 -5.16
C ASP A 296 7.00 -13.26 -4.52
N VAL A 297 8.28 -13.31 -4.91
CA VAL A 297 9.34 -12.37 -4.47
C VAL A 297 9.50 -11.20 -5.47
N PRO A 298 10.07 -10.05 -5.05
CA PRO A 298 10.34 -8.93 -5.95
C PRO A 298 11.18 -9.33 -7.17
N THR A 299 10.96 -8.68 -8.31
CA THR A 299 11.83 -8.88 -9.49
C THR A 299 13.25 -8.44 -9.21
N LEU A 300 14.23 -9.16 -9.77
CA LEU A 300 15.66 -8.99 -9.49
C LEU A 300 16.07 -9.30 -8.03
N SER A 301 15.20 -9.97 -7.26
CA SER A 301 15.55 -10.50 -5.94
C SER A 301 16.66 -11.55 -6.04
N THR A 302 17.61 -11.49 -5.12
CA THR A 302 18.74 -12.43 -5.04
C THR A 302 18.28 -13.87 -4.75
N MET A 303 17.09 -14.07 -4.18
CA MET A 303 16.49 -15.41 -4.02
C MET A 303 16.18 -16.13 -5.34
N LEU A 304 16.16 -15.42 -6.48
CA LEU A 304 15.93 -16.00 -7.80
C LEU A 304 17.21 -16.55 -8.45
N ALA A 305 18.39 -16.34 -7.86
CA ALA A 305 19.67 -16.78 -8.43
C ALA A 305 19.72 -18.31 -8.62
N ASP A 306 19.28 -19.07 -7.61
CA ASP A 306 19.28 -20.54 -7.63
C ASP A 306 18.24 -21.14 -8.60
N LYS A 307 17.32 -20.33 -9.16
CA LYS A 307 16.40 -20.77 -10.21
C LYS A 307 17.09 -20.92 -11.58
N GLY A 308 18.30 -20.36 -11.74
CA GLY A 308 19.08 -20.47 -12.97
C GLY A 308 18.58 -19.57 -14.11
N THR A 309 18.62 -20.10 -15.33
CA THR A 309 18.28 -19.37 -16.57
C THR A 309 16.87 -19.70 -17.03
N ASP A 310 16.12 -18.67 -17.41
CA ASP A 310 14.81 -18.79 -18.00
C ASP A 310 14.86 -19.37 -19.43
N PRO A 311 14.15 -20.47 -19.72
CA PRO A 311 14.25 -21.13 -21.02
C PRO A 311 13.52 -20.38 -22.15
N VAL A 312 12.77 -19.31 -21.85
CA VAL A 312 12.07 -18.49 -22.85
C VAL A 312 12.92 -17.31 -23.31
N SER A 313 13.45 -16.54 -22.35
CA SER A 313 14.28 -15.34 -22.61
C SER A 313 15.78 -15.61 -22.71
N GLY A 314 16.26 -16.75 -22.20
CA GLY A 314 17.68 -17.07 -22.11
C GLY A 314 18.45 -16.26 -21.05
N LEU A 315 17.75 -15.47 -20.23
CA LEU A 315 18.33 -14.64 -19.17
C LEU A 315 18.29 -15.36 -17.81
N PRO A 316 19.25 -15.10 -16.89
CA PRO A 316 19.13 -15.52 -15.50
C PRO A 316 17.85 -14.95 -14.88
N TYR A 317 17.11 -15.74 -14.09
CA TYR A 317 15.85 -15.29 -13.49
C TYR A 317 16.01 -14.04 -12.61
N ALA A 318 17.11 -13.95 -11.85
CA ALA A 318 17.49 -12.76 -11.07
C ALA A 318 17.87 -11.52 -11.92
N SER A 319 17.86 -11.63 -13.26
CA SER A 319 18.11 -10.53 -14.20
C SER A 319 16.86 -10.12 -15.00
N ILE A 320 15.72 -10.80 -14.83
CA ILE A 320 14.48 -10.48 -15.53
C ILE A 320 13.67 -9.45 -14.74
N ASN A 321 13.67 -8.21 -15.23
CA ASN A 321 12.85 -7.13 -14.68
C ASN A 321 11.44 -7.14 -15.30
N ALA A 322 10.43 -7.59 -14.54
CA ALA A 322 9.04 -7.59 -15.02
C ALA A 322 8.45 -6.18 -15.08
N THR A 323 7.49 -5.98 -15.99
CA THR A 323 7.05 -4.63 -16.40
C THR A 323 6.20 -3.97 -15.31
N SER A 324 6.22 -2.64 -15.25
CA SER A 324 5.50 -1.85 -14.24
C SER A 324 4.00 -2.18 -14.23
N VAL A 325 3.46 -2.31 -13.02
CA VAL A 325 2.06 -2.61 -12.69
C VAL A 325 1.05 -1.73 -13.39
N THR A 326 1.36 -0.46 -13.66
CA THR A 326 0.50 0.46 -14.43
C THR A 326 0.12 -0.10 -15.81
N THR A 327 0.97 -0.97 -16.37
CA THR A 327 0.74 -1.65 -17.65
C THR A 327 0.48 -3.16 -17.52
N ALA A 328 0.87 -3.76 -16.40
CA ALA A 328 0.87 -5.19 -16.19
C ALA A 328 0.64 -5.53 -14.69
N PRO A 329 -0.54 -5.25 -14.13
CA PRO A 329 -0.75 -5.27 -12.67
C PRO A 329 -0.50 -6.63 -12.00
N TYR A 330 -0.64 -7.73 -12.75
CA TYR A 330 -0.33 -9.10 -12.32
C TYR A 330 1.16 -9.37 -12.06
N THR A 331 2.10 -8.54 -12.56
CA THR A 331 3.55 -8.82 -12.49
C THR A 331 4.15 -8.68 -11.09
N ARG A 332 3.40 -8.12 -10.14
CA ARG A 332 3.83 -7.94 -8.74
C ARG A 332 3.07 -8.80 -7.75
N SER A 333 2.25 -9.75 -8.18
CA SER A 333 1.44 -10.51 -7.23
C SER A 333 2.26 -11.30 -6.21
N THR A 334 1.80 -11.33 -4.96
CA THR A 334 2.34 -12.17 -3.88
C THR A 334 1.23 -12.59 -2.93
N GLU A 335 1.45 -13.69 -2.21
CA GLU A 335 0.52 -14.08 -1.14
C GLU A 335 0.63 -13.17 0.09
N PRO A 336 -0.48 -12.94 0.79
CA PRO A 336 -0.44 -12.28 2.08
C PRO A 336 0.17 -13.21 3.14
N PHE A 337 0.58 -12.63 4.27
CA PHE A 337 1.11 -13.40 5.38
C PHE A 337 0.88 -12.75 6.74
N GLU A 338 0.80 -13.59 7.76
CA GLU A 338 0.66 -13.18 9.16
C GLU A 338 2.03 -12.72 9.72
N MET A 339 2.11 -11.45 10.11
CA MET A 339 3.29 -10.83 10.72
C MET A 339 3.29 -11.05 12.23
N VAL A 340 2.15 -10.79 12.87
CA VAL A 340 1.89 -11.03 14.30
C VAL A 340 0.57 -11.74 14.42
N LYS A 341 0.56 -12.88 15.14
CA LYS A 341 -0.55 -13.83 15.16
C LYS A 341 -1.88 -13.16 15.50
N GLY A 342 -2.89 -13.30 14.64
CA GLY A 342 -4.23 -12.75 14.87
C GLY A 342 -4.39 -11.24 14.66
N THR A 343 -3.29 -10.47 14.65
CA THR A 343 -3.31 -9.01 14.88
C THR A 343 -2.73 -8.20 13.72
N MET A 344 -1.61 -8.60 13.11
CA MET A 344 -0.97 -7.86 12.01
C MET A 344 -0.66 -8.77 10.83
N TYR A 345 -1.03 -8.32 9.63
CA TYR A 345 -0.85 -9.04 8.38
C TYR A 345 -0.19 -8.14 7.33
N TYR A 346 0.62 -8.76 6.49
CA TYR A 346 1.02 -8.19 5.21
C TYR A 346 -0.03 -8.57 4.16
N VAL A 347 -0.56 -7.58 3.44
CA VAL A 347 -1.60 -7.74 2.41
C VAL A 347 -1.29 -7.00 1.09
N GLY A 348 -0.07 -6.47 0.97
CA GLY A 348 0.43 -5.79 -0.24
C GLY A 348 0.81 -6.73 -1.39
N ASP A 349 1.64 -6.22 -2.29
CA ASP A 349 2.20 -6.90 -3.45
C ASP A 349 3.74 -6.90 -3.41
N ASN A 350 4.40 -7.67 -4.27
CA ASN A 350 5.86 -7.82 -4.27
C ASN A 350 6.65 -6.56 -4.70
N GLU A 351 6.01 -5.40 -4.90
CA GLU A 351 6.62 -4.06 -5.04
C GLU A 351 6.18 -3.09 -3.92
N VAL A 352 4.89 -2.95 -3.65
CA VAL A 352 4.33 -2.07 -2.59
C VAL A 352 3.75 -2.88 -1.44
N ALA A 353 4.22 -2.57 -0.23
CA ALA A 353 3.66 -3.12 0.99
C ALA A 353 2.37 -2.40 1.40
N SER A 354 1.37 -3.18 1.80
CA SER A 354 0.21 -2.71 2.56
C SER A 354 0.04 -3.64 3.76
N TYR A 355 -0.32 -3.07 4.90
CA TYR A 355 -0.46 -3.80 6.15
C TYR A 355 -1.90 -3.73 6.65
N LEU A 356 -2.37 -4.81 7.27
CA LEU A 356 -3.66 -4.88 7.91
C LEU A 356 -3.45 -5.08 9.42
N LEU A 357 -4.07 -4.23 10.22
CA LEU A 357 -4.08 -4.29 11.67
C LEU A 357 -5.50 -4.59 12.14
N LYS A 358 -5.68 -5.69 12.87
CA LYS A 358 -6.92 -6.06 13.54
C LYS A 358 -6.84 -5.59 14.99
N ALA A 359 -7.33 -4.39 15.23
CA ALA A 359 -7.29 -3.75 16.53
C ALA A 359 -8.50 -4.17 17.37
N ASP A 360 -8.19 -4.78 18.52
CA ASP A 360 -9.12 -5.15 19.59
C ASP A 360 -8.97 -4.09 20.69
N MET A 361 -10.02 -3.32 20.95
CA MET A 361 -9.99 -2.22 21.92
C MET A 361 -9.88 -2.71 23.37
N GLY A 362 -10.09 -4.01 23.62
CA GLY A 362 -10.12 -4.62 24.95
C GLY A 362 -11.39 -4.29 25.75
N THR A 363 -12.46 -3.81 25.09
CA THR A 363 -13.75 -3.53 25.73
C THR A 363 -14.70 -4.74 25.61
N ALA A 364 -15.94 -4.57 26.11
CA ALA A 364 -16.97 -5.59 25.98
C ALA A 364 -17.82 -5.46 24.70
N ASP A 365 -17.63 -4.39 23.91
CA ASP A 365 -18.42 -4.11 22.70
C ASP A 365 -17.55 -4.23 21.44
N PRO A 366 -17.55 -5.39 20.75
CA PRO A 366 -16.73 -5.60 19.55
C PRO A 366 -17.14 -4.74 18.34
N ALA A 367 -18.11 -3.82 18.47
CA ALA A 367 -18.35 -2.78 17.49
C ALA A 367 -17.33 -1.61 17.57
N ASP A 368 -16.57 -1.48 18.66
CA ASP A 368 -15.51 -0.48 18.80
C ASP A 368 -14.15 -0.95 18.24
N ASP A 369 -13.99 -2.24 17.96
CA ASP A 369 -12.86 -2.82 17.23
C ASP A 369 -12.64 -2.17 15.85
N LYS A 370 -11.40 -2.22 15.36
CA LYS A 370 -11.01 -1.59 14.08
C LYS A 370 -10.26 -2.56 13.19
N VAL A 371 -10.52 -2.48 11.89
CA VAL A 371 -9.75 -3.17 10.85
C VAL A 371 -9.08 -2.09 10.03
N ILE A 372 -7.83 -1.78 10.39
CA ILE A 372 -7.09 -0.64 9.86
C ILE A 372 -6.18 -1.13 8.74
N LYS A 373 -6.28 -0.53 7.56
CA LYS A 373 -5.41 -0.80 6.41
C LYS A 373 -4.40 0.34 6.25
N ILE A 374 -3.11 0.04 6.29
CA ILE A 374 -2.02 0.98 6.00
C ILE A 374 -1.70 0.92 4.51
N ASP A 375 -1.80 2.07 3.85
CA ASP A 375 -1.75 2.26 2.40
C ASP A 375 -2.69 1.35 1.58
N ALA A 376 -2.79 1.63 0.29
CA ALA A 376 -3.75 1.03 -0.62
C ALA A 376 -3.17 0.44 -1.90
N GLY A 377 -1.85 0.51 -2.12
CA GLY A 377 -1.22 -0.07 -3.30
C GLY A 377 -1.63 0.62 -4.61
N TRP A 378 -1.30 -0.01 -5.73
CA TRP A 378 -1.42 0.54 -7.08
C TRP A 378 -2.83 0.48 -7.67
N ALA A 379 -3.18 1.51 -8.47
CA ALA A 379 -4.38 1.51 -9.28
C ALA A 379 -4.43 0.32 -10.27
N ASN A 380 -5.62 -0.25 -10.49
CA ASN A 380 -5.87 -1.49 -11.25
C ASN A 380 -5.28 -2.78 -10.64
N SER A 381 -4.69 -2.74 -9.44
CA SER A 381 -4.23 -3.92 -8.70
C SER A 381 -5.18 -4.35 -7.56
N GLY A 382 -6.33 -3.66 -7.38
CA GLY A 382 -7.30 -3.89 -6.30
C GLY A 382 -7.67 -5.36 -6.09
N TYR A 383 -7.96 -6.07 -7.18
CA TYR A 383 -8.26 -7.50 -7.18
C TYR A 383 -7.26 -8.35 -6.36
N GLN A 384 -5.96 -8.01 -6.40
CA GLN A 384 -4.93 -8.72 -5.63
C GLN A 384 -5.06 -8.42 -4.14
N TYR A 385 -5.18 -7.14 -3.77
CA TYR A 385 -5.30 -6.73 -2.38
C TYR A 385 -6.59 -7.28 -1.74
N TRP A 386 -7.72 -7.30 -2.45
CA TRP A 386 -8.97 -7.85 -1.93
C TRP A 386 -8.89 -9.35 -1.68
N ARG A 387 -8.28 -10.10 -2.59
CA ARG A 387 -8.00 -11.51 -2.39
C ARG A 387 -6.99 -11.74 -1.28
N ASN A 388 -5.99 -10.87 -1.13
CA ASN A 388 -5.00 -10.94 -0.07
C ASN A 388 -5.62 -10.69 1.32
N LEU A 389 -6.59 -9.77 1.45
CA LEU A 389 -7.41 -9.64 2.66
C LEU A 389 -8.25 -10.91 2.92
N GLU A 390 -8.93 -11.45 1.91
CA GLU A 390 -9.76 -12.64 2.06
C GLU A 390 -8.94 -13.89 2.46
N LEU A 391 -7.74 -14.06 1.89
CA LEU A 391 -6.86 -15.19 2.20
C LEU A 391 -6.31 -15.16 3.63
N VAL A 392 -6.31 -14.01 4.31
CA VAL A 392 -6.05 -13.90 5.77
C VAL A 392 -7.34 -13.90 6.61
N GLY A 393 -8.48 -14.25 6.01
CA GLY A 393 -9.76 -14.40 6.69
C GLY A 393 -10.50 -13.08 6.96
N VAL A 394 -10.20 -12.02 6.21
CA VAL A 394 -10.81 -10.69 6.38
C VAL A 394 -11.61 -10.32 5.14
N ASP A 395 -12.90 -10.01 5.31
CA ASP A 395 -13.67 -9.40 4.22
C ASP A 395 -13.16 -7.96 3.99
N PRO A 396 -12.73 -7.57 2.79
CA PRO A 396 -12.40 -6.18 2.44
C PRO A 396 -13.46 -5.14 2.86
N ARG A 397 -14.72 -5.55 2.99
CA ARG A 397 -15.84 -4.72 3.48
C ARG A 397 -16.00 -4.66 5.00
N SER A 398 -15.00 -5.14 5.74
CA SER A 398 -14.87 -4.97 7.20
C SER A 398 -13.82 -3.94 7.59
N VAL A 399 -12.99 -3.47 6.65
CA VAL A 399 -12.03 -2.37 6.87
C VAL A 399 -12.79 -1.13 7.36
N THR A 400 -12.37 -0.59 8.50
CA THR A 400 -12.98 0.60 9.12
C THR A 400 -12.22 1.88 8.75
N ASP A 401 -10.90 1.77 8.56
CA ASP A 401 -10.00 2.90 8.38
C ASP A 401 -8.93 2.58 7.34
N ILE A 402 -8.66 3.53 6.43
CA ILE A 402 -7.49 3.52 5.55
C ILE A 402 -6.55 4.64 6.00
N TRP A 403 -5.28 4.32 6.22
CA TRP A 403 -4.23 5.24 6.64
C TRP A 403 -3.20 5.38 5.54
N LEU A 404 -3.23 6.53 4.85
CA LEU A 404 -2.28 6.85 3.80
C LEU A 404 -1.02 7.50 4.36
N THR A 405 0.14 7.05 3.90
CA THR A 405 1.44 7.49 4.44
C THR A 405 2.02 8.68 3.67
N HIS A 406 1.76 8.75 2.37
CA HIS A 406 2.10 9.88 1.49
C HIS A 406 1.24 9.93 0.21
N GLY A 407 1.33 11.04 -0.52
CA GLY A 407 0.49 11.37 -1.68
C GLY A 407 0.89 10.82 -3.04
N HIS A 408 1.49 9.62 -3.15
CA HIS A 408 1.81 8.99 -4.44
C HIS A 408 0.86 7.82 -4.80
N GLY A 409 0.59 7.65 -6.11
CA GLY A 409 -0.48 6.79 -6.63
C GLY A 409 -0.24 5.28 -6.53
N ASP A 410 0.96 4.89 -6.15
CA ASP A 410 1.36 3.56 -5.71
C ASP A 410 0.98 3.27 -4.26
N HIS A 411 0.70 4.30 -3.45
CA HIS A 411 0.26 4.17 -2.06
C HIS A 411 -1.23 4.48 -1.87
N TYR A 412 -1.86 5.30 -2.72
CA TYR A 412 -3.30 5.59 -2.66
C TYR A 412 -4.15 4.91 -3.77
N GLY A 413 -3.53 4.22 -4.73
CA GLY A 413 -4.12 3.87 -6.02
C GLY A 413 -5.44 3.09 -6.01
N THR A 414 -5.72 2.30 -4.97
CA THR A 414 -7.02 1.59 -4.83
C THR A 414 -8.01 2.23 -3.86
N VAL A 415 -7.69 3.39 -3.26
CA VAL A 415 -8.58 4.09 -2.31
C VAL A 415 -9.94 4.38 -2.93
N VAL A 416 -10.00 4.89 -4.16
CA VAL A 416 -11.27 5.21 -4.83
C VAL A 416 -12.09 3.95 -5.12
N GLU A 417 -11.44 2.84 -5.46
CA GLU A 417 -12.08 1.54 -5.66
C GLU A 417 -12.65 1.00 -4.34
N GLN A 418 -11.87 1.06 -3.26
CA GLN A 418 -12.30 0.64 -1.92
C GLN A 418 -13.46 1.50 -1.40
N LEU A 419 -13.39 2.82 -1.54
CA LEU A 419 -14.47 3.74 -1.20
C LEU A 419 -15.76 3.41 -1.96
N LYS A 420 -15.69 3.15 -3.27
CA LYS A 420 -16.86 2.73 -4.07
C LYS A 420 -17.43 1.39 -3.63
N MET A 421 -16.58 0.39 -3.36
CA MET A 421 -17.00 -0.92 -2.84
C MET A 421 -17.74 -0.78 -1.49
N MET A 422 -17.25 0.11 -0.64
CA MET A 422 -17.79 0.40 0.69
C MET A 422 -19.10 1.20 0.63
N ASP A 423 -19.17 2.23 -0.20
CA ASP A 423 -20.41 2.98 -0.49
C ASP A 423 -21.49 2.05 -1.09
N ASN A 424 -21.11 1.14 -2.00
CA ASN A 424 -22.02 0.14 -2.56
C ASN A 424 -22.60 -0.79 -1.48
N ALA A 425 -21.77 -1.21 -0.52
CA ALA A 425 -22.19 -1.99 0.64
C ALA A 425 -22.99 -1.16 1.69
N GLY A 426 -23.01 0.17 1.57
CA GLY A 426 -23.65 1.07 2.54
C GLY A 426 -22.86 1.19 3.85
N LYS A 427 -21.55 0.94 3.82
CA LYS A 427 -20.65 0.99 4.97
C LYS A 427 -19.64 2.12 4.75
N PRO A 428 -19.70 3.25 5.47
CA PRO A 428 -18.66 4.27 5.37
C PRO A 428 -17.35 3.76 5.99
N ILE A 429 -16.23 4.33 5.54
CA ILE A 429 -14.90 4.14 6.13
C ILE A 429 -14.25 5.49 6.40
N ASN A 430 -13.35 5.55 7.37
CA ASN A 430 -12.48 6.69 7.57
C ASN A 430 -11.31 6.65 6.59
N LEU A 431 -10.95 7.81 6.05
CA LEU A 431 -9.76 8.01 5.24
C LEU A 431 -8.86 9.03 5.94
N TRP A 432 -7.71 8.53 6.40
CA TRP A 432 -6.67 9.28 7.07
C TRP A 432 -5.52 9.56 6.10
N ALA A 433 -4.99 10.78 6.13
CA ALA A 433 -3.80 11.19 5.38
C ALA A 433 -3.09 12.35 6.11
N SER A 434 -1.87 12.67 5.68
CA SER A 434 -1.24 13.94 6.09
C SER A 434 -2.00 15.13 5.52
N ARG A 435 -2.11 16.20 6.29
CA ARG A 435 -2.70 17.45 5.80
C ARG A 435 -1.84 18.06 4.71
N GLU A 436 -0.55 17.84 4.80
CA GLU A 436 0.49 18.46 4.00
C GLU A 436 0.52 17.89 2.57
N ASP A 437 0.23 16.59 2.35
CA ASP A 437 0.10 16.06 0.99
C ASP A 437 -1.28 16.30 0.37
N VAL A 438 -2.34 16.40 1.19
CA VAL A 438 -3.69 16.69 0.68
C VAL A 438 -3.86 18.19 0.40
N LEU A 439 -3.62 19.07 1.37
CA LEU A 439 -3.91 20.51 1.28
C LEU A 439 -2.67 21.38 1.01
N GLY A 440 -1.47 20.82 1.13
CA GLY A 440 -0.20 21.57 1.05
C GLY A 440 0.25 22.13 2.40
N VAL A 441 1.55 22.45 2.51
CA VAL A 441 2.12 23.07 3.72
C VAL A 441 1.83 24.57 3.68
N LYS A 442 0.98 25.03 4.60
CA LYS A 442 0.71 26.47 4.83
C LYS A 442 1.42 27.04 6.03
N ALA A 443 1.73 26.21 7.02
CA ALA A 443 2.65 26.51 8.10
C ALA A 443 3.33 25.23 8.59
N ASP A 444 4.49 25.37 9.25
CA ASP A 444 5.10 24.30 10.05
C ASP A 444 4.61 24.30 11.50
N LEU A 445 5.14 23.40 12.34
CA LEU A 445 4.76 23.34 13.77
C LEU A 445 5.18 24.58 14.57
N GLN A 446 6.11 25.36 14.03
CA GLN A 446 6.51 26.65 14.61
C GLN A 446 5.60 27.82 14.19
N GLY A 447 4.77 27.64 13.16
CA GLY A 447 3.95 28.70 12.58
C GLY A 447 4.69 29.58 11.57
N ASN A 448 5.85 29.16 11.04
CA ASN A 448 6.45 29.80 9.88
C ASN A 448 5.53 29.56 8.67
N ALA A 449 5.19 30.61 7.92
CA ALA A 449 4.25 30.52 6.81
C ALA A 449 4.94 30.02 5.51
N PHE A 450 4.25 29.15 4.79
CA PHE A 450 4.70 28.59 3.51
C PHE A 450 3.56 28.58 2.48
N ASP A 451 3.89 28.45 1.20
CA ASP A 451 2.91 28.21 0.13
C ASP A 451 3.37 27.04 -0.75
N ILE A 452 3.35 25.84 -0.15
CA ILE A 452 3.81 24.61 -0.80
C ILE A 452 2.58 23.79 -1.19
N ALA A 453 2.54 23.32 -2.44
CA ALA A 453 1.51 22.38 -2.90
C ALA A 453 1.74 20.99 -2.30
N GLY A 454 0.66 20.28 -1.95
CA GLY A 454 0.74 18.90 -1.49
C GLY A 454 1.00 17.93 -2.66
N ALA A 455 1.57 16.75 -2.37
CA ALA A 455 1.91 15.77 -3.42
C ALA A 455 0.70 15.07 -4.04
N LEU A 456 -0.42 14.94 -3.32
CA LEU A 456 -1.63 14.32 -3.87
C LEU A 456 -2.10 15.15 -5.07
N PRO A 457 -2.24 14.61 -6.30
CA PRO A 457 -2.59 15.41 -7.46
C PRO A 457 -3.92 16.16 -7.30
N ALA A 458 -4.04 17.34 -7.91
CA ALA A 458 -5.27 18.12 -7.89
C ALA A 458 -6.47 17.40 -8.54
N THR A 459 -6.18 16.44 -9.42
CA THR A 459 -7.15 15.55 -10.08
C THR A 459 -7.77 14.51 -9.16
N GLU A 460 -7.16 14.20 -8.00
CA GLU A 460 -7.67 13.21 -7.03
C GLU A 460 -8.80 13.77 -6.16
N THR A 461 -9.81 14.34 -6.82
CA THR A 461 -10.91 15.07 -6.18
C THR A 461 -11.72 14.21 -5.22
N VAL A 462 -11.92 12.92 -5.52
CA VAL A 462 -12.63 11.97 -4.65
C VAL A 462 -11.86 11.74 -3.35
N ILE A 463 -10.56 11.47 -3.43
CA ILE A 463 -9.69 11.26 -2.26
C ILE A 463 -9.70 12.53 -1.40
N ARG A 464 -9.45 13.69 -2.03
CA ARG A 464 -9.45 15.01 -1.37
C ARG A 464 -10.76 15.33 -0.66
N ALA A 465 -11.91 14.98 -1.25
CA ALA A 465 -13.24 15.21 -0.67
C ALA A 465 -13.63 14.18 0.40
N ARG A 466 -12.99 13.00 0.42
CA ARG A 466 -13.28 11.89 1.34
C ARG A 466 -12.28 11.73 2.48
N THR A 467 -11.10 12.38 2.42
CA THR A 467 -10.19 12.49 3.57
C THR A 467 -10.90 13.24 4.70
N ASN A 468 -11.41 12.47 5.67
CA ASN A 468 -12.18 13.00 6.80
C ASN A 468 -11.33 13.17 8.07
N ASN A 469 -10.12 12.60 8.09
CA ASN A 469 -9.19 12.71 9.22
C ASN A 469 -7.79 13.12 8.76
N TYR A 470 -7.13 13.95 9.57
CA TYR A 470 -5.74 14.34 9.42
C TYR A 470 -4.95 13.96 10.66
N TYR A 471 -3.70 13.56 10.48
CA TYR A 471 -2.85 13.11 11.58
C TYR A 471 -2.52 14.23 12.59
N VAL A 472 -2.38 13.82 13.85
CA VAL A 472 -1.76 14.57 14.93
C VAL A 472 -0.42 13.92 15.20
N TYR A 473 0.65 14.61 14.83
CA TYR A 473 2.00 14.05 14.85
C TYR A 473 2.55 13.84 16.26
N ASP A 474 3.50 12.91 16.37
CA ASP A 474 4.28 12.57 17.56
C ASP A 474 3.41 12.15 18.77
N LYS A 475 2.25 11.52 18.49
CA LYS A 475 1.32 10.97 19.48
C LYS A 475 0.89 9.55 19.11
N TRP A 476 0.69 8.74 20.15
CA TRP A 476 0.07 7.42 20.03
C TRP A 476 -1.45 7.54 19.92
N TYR A 477 -1.98 7.02 18.83
CA TYR A 477 -3.35 6.56 18.69
C TYR A 477 -3.44 5.17 19.31
N ASP A 478 -4.19 5.04 20.39
CA ASP A 478 -4.35 3.79 21.12
C ASP A 478 -5.64 3.08 20.68
N TYR A 479 -5.48 1.87 20.13
CA TYR A 479 -6.57 0.98 19.75
C TYR A 479 -6.44 -0.38 20.49
N GLY A 480 -6.03 -0.34 21.76
CA GLY A 480 -5.97 -1.49 22.66
C GLY A 480 -4.80 -2.42 22.37
N ASN A 481 -5.02 -3.51 21.63
CA ASN A 481 -3.96 -4.45 21.24
C ASN A 481 -3.01 -3.89 20.15
N VAL A 482 -3.37 -2.77 19.52
CA VAL A 482 -2.61 -2.05 18.49
C VAL A 482 -2.50 -0.59 18.90
N GLN A 483 -1.31 -0.01 18.78
CA GLN A 483 -1.10 1.43 18.92
C GLN A 483 -0.32 1.94 17.70
N ILE A 484 -0.72 3.10 17.16
CA ILE A 484 -0.08 3.71 15.99
C ILE A 484 0.43 5.09 16.38
N MET A 485 1.70 5.41 16.10
CA MET A 485 2.20 6.79 16.17
C MET A 485 2.59 7.24 14.77
N VAL A 486 2.18 8.46 14.40
CA VAL A 486 2.53 9.09 13.11
C VAL A 486 3.50 10.24 13.35
N ILE A 487 4.59 10.27 12.59
CA ILE A 487 5.68 11.25 12.68
C ILE A 487 5.75 11.96 11.32
N TRP A 488 5.69 13.30 11.31
CA TRP A 488 5.81 14.06 10.07
C TRP A 488 7.27 14.18 9.66
N SER A 489 7.60 13.75 8.44
CA SER A 489 8.98 13.67 7.97
C SER A 489 9.06 13.98 6.48
N PRO A 490 9.00 15.27 6.09
CA PRO A 490 9.03 15.66 4.69
C PRO A 490 10.28 15.15 3.98
N GLY A 491 10.15 14.93 2.67
CA GLY A 491 11.30 14.66 1.82
C GLY A 491 10.89 14.03 0.50
N HIS A 492 10.42 12.79 0.53
CA HIS A 492 9.88 12.12 -0.66
C HIS A 492 8.63 12.85 -1.19
N THR A 493 7.78 13.30 -0.27
CA THR A 493 6.70 14.28 -0.48
C THR A 493 6.73 15.34 0.63
N PRO A 494 6.05 16.50 0.46
CA PRO A 494 5.93 17.51 1.51
C PRO A 494 5.23 17.01 2.78
N GLY A 495 4.29 16.08 2.64
CA GLY A 495 3.52 15.45 3.72
C GLY A 495 3.86 14.00 3.97
N THR A 496 5.06 13.54 3.62
CA THR A 496 5.51 12.17 3.95
C THR A 496 5.41 11.94 5.46
N THR A 497 4.87 10.80 5.85
CA THR A 497 4.79 10.39 7.25
C THR A 497 5.47 9.06 7.50
N ASN A 498 6.13 8.97 8.64
CA ASN A 498 6.63 7.72 9.21
C ASN A 498 5.64 7.23 10.25
N MET A 499 5.50 5.92 10.39
CA MET A 499 4.59 5.31 11.36
C MET A 499 5.32 4.28 12.21
N LEU A 500 4.98 4.25 13.51
CA LEU A 500 5.32 3.14 14.39
C LEU A 500 4.04 2.36 14.71
N PHE A 501 4.07 1.03 14.56
CA PHE A 501 2.99 0.15 14.99
C PHE A 501 3.46 -0.64 16.21
N ARG A 502 2.88 -0.41 17.38
CA ARG A 502 3.04 -1.31 18.53
C ARG A 502 1.93 -2.33 18.49
N VAL A 503 2.29 -3.58 18.23
CA VAL A 503 1.35 -4.68 18.02
C VAL A 503 1.54 -5.71 19.12
N LYS A 504 0.48 -6.03 19.85
CA LYS A 504 0.50 -7.06 20.89
C LYS A 504 0.45 -8.45 20.25
N ASN A 505 1.45 -9.28 20.53
CA ASN A 505 1.43 -10.70 20.19
C ASN A 505 0.55 -11.45 21.22
N PRO A 506 -0.57 -12.08 20.83
CA PRO A 506 -1.41 -12.82 21.77
C PRO A 506 -0.76 -14.11 22.29
N ALA A 507 0.32 -14.61 21.66
CA ALA A 507 1.00 -15.83 22.08
C ALA A 507 1.88 -15.65 23.33
N ASP A 508 2.42 -14.45 23.58
CA ASP A 508 3.28 -14.12 24.72
C ASP A 508 2.81 -12.88 25.52
N GLY A 509 1.80 -12.16 25.03
CA GLY A 509 1.23 -10.96 25.64
C GLY A 509 2.06 -9.68 25.48
N ARG A 510 3.21 -9.73 24.79
CA ARG A 510 4.14 -8.60 24.62
C ARG A 510 3.77 -7.74 23.43
N PHE A 511 4.08 -6.45 23.51
CA PHE A 511 4.08 -5.56 22.36
C PHE A 511 5.41 -5.64 21.61
N TYR A 512 5.31 -5.64 20.28
CA TYR A 512 6.42 -5.51 19.33
C TYR A 512 6.24 -4.22 18.52
N THR A 513 7.30 -3.44 18.37
CA THR A 513 7.27 -2.14 17.68
C THR A 513 7.82 -2.29 16.27
N PHE A 514 6.98 -2.08 15.27
CA PHE A 514 7.35 -2.07 13.86
C PHE A 514 7.56 -0.62 13.38
N GLY A 515 8.69 -0.34 12.74
CA GLY A 515 8.97 0.94 12.11
C GLY A 515 8.64 0.90 10.63
N TYR A 516 7.82 1.85 10.18
CA TYR A 516 7.39 2.04 8.79
C TYR A 516 7.84 3.41 8.31
N HIS A 517 8.66 3.46 7.24
CA HIS A 517 9.11 4.72 6.65
C HIS A 517 8.30 5.05 5.39
N GLY A 518 7.22 5.82 5.52
CA GLY A 518 6.21 6.05 4.49
C GLY A 518 6.53 7.12 3.46
N GLY A 519 7.79 7.16 3.06
CA GLY A 519 8.30 7.96 1.95
C GLY A 519 9.81 7.78 1.86
N TYR A 520 10.25 6.54 1.68
CA TYR A 520 11.66 6.13 1.69
C TYR A 520 12.32 6.21 0.30
N GLY A 521 11.55 6.50 -0.75
CA GLY A 521 12.05 6.68 -2.12
C GLY A 521 12.91 7.94 -2.26
N PHE A 522 14.11 7.82 -2.86
CA PHE A 522 14.98 8.97 -3.14
C PHE A 522 14.74 9.60 -4.53
N ASN A 523 13.75 9.10 -5.28
CA ASN A 523 13.40 9.58 -6.61
C ASN A 523 12.98 11.07 -6.55
N GLY A 524 13.53 11.89 -7.45
CA GLY A 524 13.29 13.33 -7.46
C GLY A 524 14.14 14.13 -6.46
N LEU A 525 14.88 13.46 -5.58
CA LEU A 525 15.82 14.07 -4.63
C LEU A 525 17.30 13.88 -5.02
N ASN A 526 17.59 13.19 -6.13
CA ASN A 526 18.93 12.78 -6.54
C ASN A 526 19.93 13.94 -6.71
N SER A 527 19.45 15.12 -7.11
CA SER A 527 20.23 16.35 -7.22
C SER A 527 19.45 17.57 -6.71
N PRO A 528 20.14 18.63 -6.24
CA PRO A 528 19.46 19.82 -5.77
C PRO A 528 18.84 20.61 -6.93
N THR A 529 17.58 21.01 -6.77
CA THR A 529 16.81 21.83 -7.69
C THR A 529 16.05 22.90 -6.90
N ALA A 530 15.52 23.92 -7.59
CA ALA A 530 14.70 24.95 -6.95
C ALA A 530 13.55 24.34 -6.11
N ALA A 531 12.90 23.29 -6.60
CA ALA A 531 11.72 22.71 -5.93
C ALA A 531 12.05 21.80 -4.73
N ASN A 532 13.21 21.13 -4.71
CA ASN A 532 13.48 20.04 -3.76
C ASN A 532 14.52 20.37 -2.67
N GLY A 533 15.04 21.60 -2.61
CA GLY A 533 16.12 21.94 -1.68
C GLY A 533 15.77 21.64 -0.21
N TRP A 534 14.66 22.17 0.27
CA TRP A 534 14.19 21.93 1.64
C TRP A 534 13.81 20.46 1.88
N LEU A 535 13.24 19.79 0.88
CA LEU A 535 12.91 18.36 0.93
C LEU A 535 14.17 17.51 1.14
N ARG A 536 15.28 17.82 0.47
CA ARG A 536 16.56 17.09 0.63
C ARG A 536 17.13 17.21 2.05
N LEU A 537 17.06 18.40 2.64
CA LEU A 537 17.46 18.61 4.05
C LEU A 537 16.52 17.86 5.01
N SER A 538 15.21 17.95 4.78
CA SER A 538 14.19 17.28 5.59
C SER A 538 14.31 15.77 5.54
N PHE A 539 14.62 15.21 4.37
CA PHE A 539 14.85 13.78 4.17
C PHE A 539 16.05 13.28 4.99
N GLN A 540 17.19 13.98 4.94
CA GLN A 540 18.34 13.69 5.81
C GLN A 540 17.98 13.83 7.31
N HIS A 541 17.27 14.90 7.66
CA HIS A 541 16.85 15.16 9.04
C HIS A 541 15.93 14.06 9.58
N GLY A 542 14.89 13.67 8.84
CA GLY A 542 13.90 12.67 9.26
C GLY A 542 14.52 11.31 9.59
N PHE A 543 15.46 10.81 8.78
CA PHE A 543 16.22 9.60 9.12
C PHE A 543 17.03 9.77 10.41
N SER A 544 17.74 10.89 10.52
CA SER A 544 18.59 11.18 11.68
C SER A 544 17.75 11.27 12.95
N TYR A 545 16.62 12.00 12.90
CA TYR A 545 15.61 12.13 13.95
C TYR A 545 15.10 10.76 14.39
N LEU A 546 14.55 9.95 13.47
CA LEU A 546 14.08 8.60 13.80
C LEU A 546 15.18 7.72 14.42
N GLN A 547 16.38 7.70 13.84
CA GLN A 547 17.53 6.95 14.39
C GLN A 547 17.90 7.40 15.82
N ASN A 548 17.46 8.58 16.26
CA ASN A 548 17.75 9.16 17.57
C ASN A 548 16.60 9.10 18.58
N THR A 549 15.35 9.22 18.11
CA THR A 549 14.16 9.43 18.97
C THR A 549 13.26 8.22 19.10
N VAL A 550 13.37 7.21 18.23
CA VAL A 550 12.56 5.99 18.32
C VAL A 550 13.40 4.74 18.56
N ASP A 551 12.88 3.86 19.42
CA ASP A 551 13.36 2.49 19.56
C ASP A 551 12.35 1.56 18.89
N VAL A 552 12.84 0.74 17.95
CA VAL A 552 12.01 -0.10 17.06
C VAL A 552 12.55 -1.52 17.10
N ASP A 553 11.64 -2.48 17.25
CA ASP A 553 11.97 -3.90 17.26
C ASP A 553 12.14 -4.44 15.84
N LEU A 554 11.25 -4.10 14.90
CA LEU A 554 11.15 -4.77 13.60
C LEU A 554 10.87 -3.78 12.45
N VAL A 555 11.20 -4.17 11.21
CA VAL A 555 11.00 -3.34 10.02
C VAL A 555 9.70 -3.71 9.29
N ALA A 556 8.85 -2.72 9.04
CA ALA A 556 7.71 -2.83 8.14
C ALA A 556 7.93 -1.88 6.96
N PRO A 557 8.61 -2.30 5.87
CA PRO A 557 8.89 -1.38 4.77
C PRO A 557 7.63 -0.98 4.01
N GLN A 558 7.69 0.17 3.32
CA GLN A 558 6.67 0.62 2.38
C GLN A 558 6.78 -0.02 0.98
N HIS A 559 8.01 -0.37 0.56
CA HIS A 559 8.25 -1.20 -0.63
C HIS A 559 9.19 -2.37 -0.29
N THR A 560 8.95 -3.49 -0.94
CA THR A 560 9.70 -4.74 -0.78
C THR A 560 11.17 -4.64 -1.24
N ASN A 561 11.45 -3.78 -2.22
CA ASN A 561 12.81 -3.53 -2.72
C ASN A 561 13.65 -2.64 -1.78
N GLN A 562 13.07 -2.15 -0.69
CA GLN A 562 13.72 -1.27 0.30
C GLN A 562 14.12 -2.02 1.57
N PHE A 563 13.40 -3.09 1.92
CA PHE A 563 13.76 -4.11 2.90
C PHE A 563 13.06 -5.44 2.53
N PRO A 564 13.75 -6.59 2.61
CA PRO A 564 13.37 -7.87 1.96
C PRO A 564 12.24 -8.63 2.67
N ILE A 565 11.12 -7.97 3.01
CA ILE A 565 10.08 -8.56 3.87
C ILE A 565 9.38 -9.77 3.22
N VAL A 566 9.19 -9.73 1.90
CA VAL A 566 8.54 -10.80 1.14
C VAL A 566 9.51 -11.96 0.90
N GLU A 567 10.79 -11.69 0.65
CA GLU A 567 11.84 -12.70 0.65
C GLU A 567 11.95 -13.42 2.01
N VAL A 568 11.90 -12.69 3.12
CA VAL A 568 11.93 -13.26 4.48
C VAL A 568 10.73 -14.20 4.69
N TYR A 569 9.53 -13.81 4.26
CA TYR A 569 8.37 -14.69 4.30
C TYR A 569 8.51 -15.92 3.39
N GLN A 570 8.97 -15.76 2.14
CA GLN A 570 9.13 -16.91 1.22
C GLN A 570 10.24 -17.87 1.70
N ALA A 571 11.30 -17.36 2.33
CA ALA A 571 12.30 -18.16 3.01
C ALA A 571 11.74 -18.90 4.23
N LEU A 572 10.91 -18.24 5.05
CA LEU A 572 10.22 -18.86 6.18
C LEU A 572 9.25 -19.96 5.72
N LYS A 573 8.42 -19.67 4.71
CA LYS A 573 7.50 -20.63 4.11
C LYS A 573 8.25 -21.86 3.59
N ALA A 574 9.40 -21.65 2.96
CA ALA A 574 10.29 -22.74 2.57
C ALA A 574 10.85 -23.50 3.80
N TYR A 575 11.35 -22.83 4.83
CA TYR A 575 11.80 -23.49 6.05
C TYR A 575 10.70 -24.38 6.67
N ASN A 576 9.53 -23.80 6.92
CA ASN A 576 8.38 -24.46 7.56
C ASN A 576 7.86 -25.66 6.77
N ARG A 577 7.88 -25.57 5.44
CA ARG A 577 7.45 -26.64 4.54
C ARG A 577 8.44 -27.80 4.42
N ASP A 578 9.65 -27.69 4.99
CA ASP A 578 10.57 -28.83 5.02
C ASP A 578 10.09 -29.92 5.99
N PRO A 579 9.99 -31.20 5.58
CA PRO A 579 9.66 -32.29 6.49
C PRO A 579 10.61 -32.38 7.70
N ALA A 580 11.87 -31.95 7.57
CA ALA A 580 12.81 -31.90 8.69
C ALA A 580 12.40 -30.91 9.80
N ASN A 581 11.63 -29.86 9.46
CA ASN A 581 11.23 -28.78 10.37
C ASN A 581 9.78 -28.94 10.89
N VAL A 582 9.10 -30.05 10.61
CA VAL A 582 7.71 -30.30 11.05
C VAL A 582 7.54 -30.21 12.57
N ALA A 583 8.58 -30.58 13.34
CA ALA A 583 8.57 -30.54 14.80
C ALA A 583 8.79 -29.12 15.39
N ARG A 584 9.23 -28.15 14.58
CA ARG A 584 9.46 -26.76 14.98
C ARG A 584 9.18 -25.82 13.82
N GLN A 585 7.91 -25.47 13.65
CA GLN A 585 7.52 -24.37 12.77
C GLN A 585 7.93 -23.03 13.39
N LEU A 586 8.40 -22.11 12.56
CA LEU A 586 8.77 -20.75 12.92
C LEU A 586 7.66 -19.76 12.48
N THR A 587 7.63 -18.59 13.10
CA THR A 587 6.73 -17.47 12.76
C THR A 587 7.49 -16.35 12.05
N MET A 588 6.79 -15.32 11.55
CA MET A 588 7.46 -14.12 11.04
C MET A 588 8.30 -13.40 12.10
N LEU A 589 7.90 -13.44 13.38
CA LEU A 589 8.68 -12.91 14.50
C LEU A 589 10.00 -13.68 14.73
N ASP A 590 10.05 -14.98 14.40
CA ASP A 590 11.29 -15.78 14.44
C ASP A 590 12.17 -15.58 13.19
N ALA A 591 11.54 -15.35 12.04
CA ALA A 591 12.20 -15.18 10.75
C ALA A 591 12.84 -13.79 10.60
N MET A 592 12.17 -12.76 11.10
CA MET A 592 12.69 -11.41 11.12
C MET A 592 13.77 -11.23 12.18
N ARG A 593 14.63 -10.22 11.98
CA ARG A 593 15.67 -9.83 12.93
C ARG A 593 15.42 -8.42 13.43
N SER A 594 15.57 -8.21 14.73
CA SER A 594 15.52 -6.87 15.32
C SER A 594 16.86 -6.14 15.24
N LYS A 595 17.96 -6.89 15.38
CA LYS A 595 19.33 -6.39 15.23
C LYS A 595 20.02 -7.04 14.03
N VAL A 596 20.78 -6.21 13.32
CA VAL A 596 21.67 -6.62 12.24
C VAL A 596 22.67 -7.63 12.78
N PHE A 597 22.68 -8.84 12.19
CA PHE A 597 23.41 -9.98 12.74
C PHE A 597 24.93 -9.77 12.81
N ASP A 598 25.52 -9.17 11.77
CA ASP A 598 26.97 -8.89 11.69
C ASP A 598 27.36 -7.52 12.32
N SER A 599 26.44 -6.83 12.99
CA SER A 599 26.74 -5.55 13.66
C SER A 599 27.60 -5.77 14.92
N PRO A 600 28.60 -4.92 15.21
CA PRO A 600 29.42 -5.02 16.41
C PRO A 600 28.58 -5.10 17.69
N VAL A 601 29.08 -5.84 18.68
CA VAL A 601 28.44 -6.00 19.98
C VAL A 601 28.96 -4.95 20.95
N VAL A 602 28.06 -4.17 21.54
CA VAL A 602 28.32 -3.23 22.64
C VAL A 602 27.42 -3.63 23.80
N ASP A 603 27.98 -3.74 25.01
CA ASP A 603 27.28 -4.15 26.24
C ASP A 603 26.43 -5.43 26.11
N GLY A 604 26.90 -6.38 25.29
CA GLY A 604 26.26 -7.67 25.06
C GLY A 604 25.14 -7.68 24.00
N VAL A 605 24.86 -6.55 23.34
CA VAL A 605 23.84 -6.43 22.29
C VAL A 605 24.47 -5.94 20.98
N ASN A 606 24.04 -6.49 19.83
CA ASN A 606 24.38 -5.93 18.52
C ASN A 606 23.92 -4.46 18.45
N LEU A 607 24.86 -3.56 18.14
CA LEU A 607 24.68 -2.11 18.15
C LEU A 607 23.47 -1.68 17.30
N THR A 608 23.42 -2.15 16.05
CA THR A 608 22.50 -1.62 15.04
C THR A 608 21.22 -2.43 14.92
N GLY A 609 20.07 -1.77 15.10
CA GLY A 609 18.76 -2.32 14.76
C GLY A 609 18.52 -2.36 13.24
N GLU A 610 17.81 -3.35 12.72
CA GLU A 610 17.52 -3.46 11.28
C GLU A 610 16.75 -2.23 10.75
N PHE A 611 15.87 -1.62 11.55
CA PHE A 611 15.24 -0.35 11.20
C PHE A 611 16.26 0.79 11.10
N SER A 612 17.13 0.95 12.10
CA SER A 612 18.21 1.95 12.05
C SER A 612 19.17 1.74 10.86
N ASN A 613 19.42 0.48 10.48
CA ASN A 613 20.20 0.10 9.30
C ASN A 613 19.48 0.53 8.01
N GLN A 614 18.18 0.26 7.91
CA GLN A 614 17.35 0.71 6.79
C GLN A 614 17.40 2.25 6.66
N LEU A 615 17.17 3.00 7.74
CA LEU A 615 17.26 4.47 7.71
C LEU A 615 18.65 4.96 7.25
N GLU A 616 19.73 4.28 7.64
CA GLU A 616 21.10 4.63 7.27
C GLU A 616 21.36 4.46 5.75
N LYS A 617 20.78 3.43 5.12
CA LYS A 617 20.89 3.23 3.65
C LYS A 617 20.43 4.45 2.86
N ARG A 618 19.40 5.18 3.31
CA ARG A 618 18.91 6.38 2.61
C ARG A 618 19.52 7.67 3.10
N ARG A 619 19.81 7.81 4.41
CA ARG A 619 20.56 8.97 4.91
C ARG A 619 21.92 9.09 4.21
N SER A 620 22.64 7.99 4.07
CA SER A 620 23.95 7.95 3.40
C SER A 620 23.87 8.31 1.91
N VAL A 621 22.84 7.85 1.20
CA VAL A 621 22.56 8.23 -0.20
C VAL A 621 22.30 9.73 -0.36
N ALA A 622 21.56 10.35 0.56
CA ALA A 622 21.30 11.80 0.53
C ALA A 622 22.53 12.63 0.94
N SER A 623 23.28 12.18 1.95
CA SER A 623 24.28 13.00 2.64
C SER A 623 25.68 12.93 2.03
N TYR A 624 26.16 11.73 1.71
CA TYR A 624 27.61 11.47 1.60
C TYR A 624 28.14 11.43 0.17
N ARG A 625 29.33 12.03 -0.02
CA ARG A 625 30.11 12.01 -1.27
C ARG A 625 30.41 10.61 -1.80
N ALA A 626 30.50 9.61 -0.91
CA ALA A 626 30.70 8.22 -1.29
C ALA A 626 29.56 7.71 -2.21
N SER A 627 28.34 8.19 -2.02
CA SER A 627 27.17 7.85 -2.82
C SER A 627 27.25 8.43 -4.24
N ASP A 628 27.84 9.63 -4.40
CA ASP A 628 28.08 10.25 -5.71
C ASP A 628 29.18 9.53 -6.49
N ALA A 629 30.17 8.96 -5.79
CA ALA A 629 31.20 8.12 -6.38
C ALA A 629 30.67 6.73 -6.80
N ALA A 630 29.73 6.18 -6.03
CA ALA A 630 29.06 4.92 -6.36
C ALA A 630 28.03 5.07 -7.50
N ASN A 631 27.39 6.24 -7.62
CA ASN A 631 26.43 6.54 -8.68
C ASN A 631 26.59 7.99 -9.16
N ALA A 632 27.17 8.15 -10.36
CA ALA A 632 27.45 9.46 -10.96
C ALA A 632 26.21 10.32 -11.28
N THR A 633 24.99 9.79 -11.16
CA THR A 633 23.74 10.58 -11.24
C THR A 633 23.41 11.29 -9.93
N TYR A 634 23.99 10.87 -8.80
CA TYR A 634 23.74 11.45 -7.49
C TYR A 634 24.60 12.69 -7.25
N ARG A 635 24.02 13.62 -6.50
CA ARG A 635 24.64 14.85 -6.02
C ARG A 635 24.24 14.99 -4.57
N SER A 636 25.05 14.44 -3.67
CA SER A 636 24.86 14.44 -2.22
C SER A 636 24.94 15.85 -1.62
N ILE A 637 24.48 15.99 -0.38
CA ILE A 637 24.55 17.26 0.36
C ILE A 637 26.02 17.66 0.59
N GLU A 638 26.94 16.73 0.89
CA GLU A 638 28.38 16.99 1.02
C GLU A 638 29.06 17.57 -0.23
N THR A 639 28.55 17.31 -1.43
CA THR A 639 29.16 17.80 -2.69
C THR A 639 28.44 19.00 -3.28
N SER A 640 27.12 19.07 -3.09
CA SER A 640 26.23 19.92 -3.89
C SER A 640 25.20 20.68 -3.06
N GLY A 641 25.11 20.41 -1.75
CA GLY A 641 24.10 21.02 -0.90
C GLY A 641 22.67 20.55 -1.22
N PRO A 642 21.63 21.35 -0.94
CA PRO A 642 21.73 22.66 -0.31
C PRO A 642 22.40 22.57 1.06
N PHE A 643 23.12 23.63 1.42
CA PHE A 643 23.61 23.84 2.78
C PHE A 643 22.61 24.68 3.57
N LYS A 644 22.53 24.45 4.87
CA LYS A 644 21.70 25.24 5.79
C LYS A 644 22.14 26.72 5.76
N PRO A 645 21.21 27.70 5.73
CA PRO A 645 21.50 29.12 5.75
C PRO A 645 22.61 29.54 6.72
N GLY A 646 23.64 30.22 6.22
CA GLY A 646 24.79 30.68 7.01
C GLY A 646 25.89 29.65 7.21
N ARG A 647 25.72 28.41 6.73
CA ARG A 647 26.69 27.32 6.89
C ARG A 647 27.40 26.93 5.58
N GLU A 648 27.30 27.72 4.52
CA GLU A 648 27.84 27.42 3.18
C GLU A 648 29.36 27.12 3.17
N ASN A 649 30.10 27.75 4.10
CA ASN A 649 31.54 27.55 4.27
C ASN A 649 31.87 26.67 5.50
N GLY A 650 30.86 26.02 6.09
CA GLY A 650 30.91 25.43 7.42
C GLY A 650 30.86 26.48 8.54
N LEU A 651 30.89 26.00 9.78
CA LEU A 651 31.03 26.83 10.99
C LEU A 651 32.26 26.37 11.76
N THR A 652 33.07 27.29 12.28
CA THR A 652 34.23 26.96 13.12
C THR A 652 34.03 27.47 14.53
N HIS A 653 34.20 26.58 15.51
CA HIS A 653 34.10 26.88 16.94
C HIS A 653 32.78 27.58 17.32
N ILE A 654 31.65 27.06 16.80
CA ILE A 654 30.32 27.52 17.19
C ILE A 654 29.93 26.90 18.54
N GLY A 655 29.36 27.72 19.43
CA GLY A 655 28.81 27.26 20.70
C GLY A 655 27.54 26.42 20.48
N ALA A 656 27.31 25.42 21.31
CA ALA A 656 26.15 24.56 21.24
C ALA A 656 25.81 23.91 22.60
N THR A 657 24.54 23.65 22.84
CA THR A 657 24.07 22.89 24.02
C THR A 657 23.76 21.45 23.60
N VAL A 658 24.39 20.46 24.22
CA VAL A 658 24.07 19.03 24.03
C VAL A 658 22.73 18.70 24.69
N LEU A 659 21.78 18.10 23.97
CA LEU A 659 20.39 17.89 24.44
C LEU A 659 20.11 16.45 24.87
N ASP A 660 20.94 15.49 24.51
CA ASP A 660 20.84 14.08 24.91
C ASP A 660 22.20 13.47 25.32
N GLY A 661 22.30 12.13 25.37
CA GLY A 661 23.56 11.45 25.66
C GLY A 661 24.40 11.11 24.42
N GLY A 662 23.90 11.42 23.22
CA GLY A 662 24.37 10.87 21.95
C GLY A 662 24.13 9.36 21.80
N ARG A 663 24.41 8.83 20.61
CA ARG A 663 24.53 7.39 20.31
C ARG A 663 25.47 7.12 19.15
N ILE A 664 26.05 5.93 19.11
CA ILE A 664 26.85 5.47 17.96
C ILE A 664 25.91 4.93 16.88
N ILE A 665 26.08 5.41 15.65
CA ILE A 665 25.45 4.87 14.45
C ILE A 665 26.54 4.13 13.65
N GLN A 666 26.25 2.89 13.24
CA GLN A 666 27.07 2.15 12.27
C GLN A 666 26.64 2.57 10.85
N GLY A 667 27.59 2.66 9.92
CA GLY A 667 27.29 2.78 8.49
C GLY A 667 26.52 1.56 7.96
N PHE A 668 25.87 1.73 6.80
CA PHE A 668 24.90 0.76 6.31
C PHE A 668 25.51 -0.63 6.06
N VAL A 669 24.86 -1.66 6.60
CA VAL A 669 25.18 -3.08 6.41
C VAL A 669 24.24 -3.67 5.34
N GLY A 670 24.81 -3.95 4.17
CA GLY A 670 24.10 -4.31 2.94
C GLY A 670 23.22 -5.57 3.01
N PRO A 671 23.69 -6.71 3.56
CA PRO A 671 22.85 -7.90 3.75
C PRO A 671 21.86 -7.69 4.90
N GLN A 672 20.59 -7.45 4.55
CA GLN A 672 19.51 -7.19 5.51
C GLN A 672 18.87 -8.51 5.98
N ASN A 673 18.38 -8.52 7.21
CA ASN A 673 17.66 -9.64 7.84
C ASN A 673 18.43 -10.99 7.76
N LYS A 674 19.74 -10.95 8.00
CA LYS A 674 20.57 -12.15 8.08
C LYS A 674 20.16 -13.01 9.28
N ASN A 675 19.62 -14.20 9.01
CA ASN A 675 19.08 -15.10 10.03
C ASN A 675 19.52 -16.56 9.78
N PRO A 676 20.64 -17.02 10.39
CA PRO A 676 21.14 -18.39 10.23
C PRO A 676 20.20 -19.51 10.70
N ALA A 677 19.09 -19.20 11.39
CA ALA A 677 18.06 -20.20 11.71
C ALA A 677 17.28 -20.67 10.47
N ILE A 678 17.27 -19.87 9.39
CA ILE A 678 16.60 -20.17 8.12
C ILE A 678 17.67 -20.23 7.02
N PRO A 679 17.93 -21.38 6.37
CA PRO A 679 19.05 -21.53 5.43
C PRO A 679 19.07 -20.50 4.30
N LEU A 680 17.91 -20.17 3.73
CA LEU A 680 17.77 -19.16 2.66
C LEU A 680 18.02 -17.70 3.13
N LEU A 681 18.12 -17.46 4.44
CA LEU A 681 18.45 -16.16 5.05
C LEU A 681 19.81 -16.16 5.77
N ALA A 682 20.58 -17.26 5.70
CA ALA A 682 21.81 -17.42 6.49
C ALA A 682 22.89 -16.36 6.16
N ASN A 683 22.85 -15.79 4.96
CA ASN A 683 23.73 -14.71 4.50
C ASN A 683 23.04 -13.32 4.47
N GLY A 684 21.75 -13.24 4.81
CA GLY A 684 20.92 -12.05 4.57
C GLY A 684 20.53 -11.89 3.09
N VAL A 685 19.69 -10.89 2.81
CA VAL A 685 19.23 -10.56 1.45
C VAL A 685 19.77 -9.18 1.08
N VAL A 686 20.25 -9.05 -0.17
CA VAL A 686 20.80 -7.82 -0.72
C VAL A 686 19.85 -7.27 -1.77
N THR A 687 19.31 -6.06 -1.56
CA THR A 687 18.38 -5.39 -2.49
C THR A 687 19.14 -4.78 -3.67
N SER A 688 18.96 -5.29 -4.88
CA SER A 688 19.79 -4.95 -6.05
C SER A 688 19.45 -3.62 -6.75
N THR A 689 18.21 -3.13 -6.62
CA THR A 689 17.66 -2.06 -7.48
C THR A 689 17.98 -0.63 -7.03
N ASP A 690 18.65 -0.46 -5.88
CA ASP A 690 18.38 0.67 -5.00
C ASP A 690 19.58 1.59 -4.72
N ASN A 691 20.70 1.34 -5.42
CA ASN A 691 21.97 2.09 -5.47
C ASN A 691 22.38 2.82 -4.17
N TYR A 692 23.21 2.17 -3.36
CA TYR A 692 23.66 2.65 -2.06
C TYR A 692 25.13 2.32 -1.81
N VAL A 693 25.72 2.89 -0.77
CA VAL A 693 27.05 2.53 -0.28
C VAL A 693 26.93 1.53 0.87
N ASN A 694 27.59 0.38 0.76
CA ASN A 694 27.74 -0.58 1.85
C ASN A 694 28.97 -0.17 2.69
N ASP A 695 28.77 0.21 3.95
CA ASP A 695 29.83 0.72 4.83
C ASP A 695 29.74 0.13 6.26
N PRO A 696 29.84 -1.20 6.43
CA PRO A 696 29.72 -1.85 7.74
C PRO A 696 30.86 -1.50 8.71
N GLY A 697 31.96 -0.90 8.22
CA GLY A 697 33.10 -0.45 9.03
C GLY A 697 33.11 1.04 9.34
N GLY A 698 32.11 1.80 8.89
CA GLY A 698 31.94 3.21 9.23
C GLY A 698 31.21 3.38 10.56
N PHE A 699 31.63 4.36 11.36
CA PHE A 699 30.94 4.73 12.59
C PHE A 699 30.73 6.24 12.66
N TYR A 700 29.69 6.66 13.36
CA TYR A 700 29.35 8.06 13.59
C TYR A 700 28.85 8.22 15.01
N VAL A 701 29.15 9.34 15.67
CA VAL A 701 28.42 9.72 16.89
C VAL A 701 27.35 10.72 16.50
N GLN A 702 26.09 10.34 16.70
CA GLN A 702 24.92 11.19 16.50
C GLN A 702 24.45 11.75 17.85
N VAL A 703 23.96 12.99 17.86
CA VAL A 703 23.59 13.74 19.06
C VAL A 703 22.46 14.72 18.74
N SER A 704 21.48 14.87 19.63
CA SER A 704 20.55 16.00 19.57
C SER A 704 21.21 17.23 20.20
N ILE A 705 21.21 18.35 19.48
CA ILE A 705 22.04 19.51 19.77
C ILE A 705 21.35 20.82 19.37
N ASP A 706 21.45 21.84 20.23
CA ASP A 706 21.03 23.22 19.98
C ASP A 706 22.28 24.02 19.59
N VAL A 707 22.49 24.22 18.29
CA VAL A 707 23.62 24.97 17.74
C VAL A 707 23.32 26.46 17.80
N LYS A 708 24.17 27.24 18.48
CA LYS A 708 23.95 28.68 18.72
C LYS A 708 24.39 29.57 17.55
N ASP A 709 24.04 29.19 16.32
CA ASP A 709 24.26 30.05 15.15
C ASP A 709 23.12 31.07 14.97
N SER A 710 23.43 32.25 14.45
CA SER A 710 22.50 33.38 14.44
C SER A 710 21.61 33.46 13.18
N ILE A 711 21.75 32.52 12.24
CA ILE A 711 21.19 32.60 10.90
C ILE A 711 20.18 31.48 10.65
N TYR A 712 20.49 30.25 11.04
CA TYR A 712 19.67 29.09 10.79
C TYR A 712 18.50 28.97 11.78
N LYS A 713 17.32 28.65 11.26
CA LYS A 713 16.05 28.62 12.04
C LYS A 713 15.28 27.32 11.86
N GLY A 714 15.96 26.25 11.45
CA GLY A 714 15.36 24.94 11.16
C GLY A 714 14.46 24.89 9.91
N PHE A 715 14.63 25.83 8.97
CA PHE A 715 13.93 25.85 7.69
C PHE A 715 14.78 26.48 6.58
N LEU A 716 14.45 26.20 5.31
CA LEU A 716 15.05 26.86 4.15
C LEU A 716 14.17 28.05 3.72
N PRO A 717 14.68 29.30 3.63
CA PRO A 717 13.87 30.45 3.23
C PRO A 717 13.46 30.42 1.75
N GLN A 718 12.29 30.97 1.44
CA GLN A 718 11.85 31.17 0.06
C GLN A 718 12.79 32.14 -0.66
N GLY A 719 13.25 31.77 -1.86
CA GLY A 719 14.17 32.58 -2.66
C GLY A 719 15.62 32.57 -2.16
N TYR A 720 15.96 31.67 -1.23
CA TYR A 720 17.34 31.50 -0.77
C TYR A 720 18.23 31.01 -1.92
N ALA A 721 19.19 31.83 -2.33
CA ALA A 721 20.07 31.58 -3.45
C ALA A 721 21.47 31.21 -2.96
N GLN A 722 21.99 30.07 -3.43
CA GLN A 722 23.25 29.49 -2.97
C GLN A 722 23.99 28.82 -4.12
N PHE A 723 25.32 28.96 -4.14
CA PHE A 723 26.17 28.23 -5.08
C PHE A 723 26.28 26.76 -4.69
N SER A 724 25.88 25.87 -5.59
CA SER A 724 26.00 24.40 -5.45
C SER A 724 27.31 23.94 -6.11
N PRO A 725 28.33 23.50 -5.35
CA PRO A 725 29.66 23.20 -5.91
C PRO A 725 29.64 22.04 -6.90
N GLY A 726 28.97 20.93 -6.58
CA GLY A 726 28.85 19.75 -7.46
C GLY A 726 27.92 19.92 -8.67
N LEU A 727 27.24 21.07 -8.79
CA LEU A 727 26.58 21.51 -10.03
C LEU A 727 27.34 22.64 -10.75
N ASN A 728 28.31 23.27 -10.10
CA ASN A 728 28.99 24.49 -10.54
C ASN A 728 28.00 25.61 -10.95
N ALA A 729 26.92 25.77 -10.19
CA ALA A 729 25.83 26.70 -10.50
C ALA A 729 25.15 27.23 -9.22
N THR A 730 24.62 28.45 -9.28
CA THR A 730 23.75 28.99 -8.23
C THR A 730 22.33 28.47 -8.41
N VAL A 731 21.76 27.93 -7.34
CA VAL A 731 20.36 27.49 -7.28
C VAL A 731 19.61 28.42 -6.33
N THR A 732 18.46 28.93 -6.78
CA THR A 732 17.50 29.67 -5.94
C THR A 732 16.41 28.71 -5.53
N TYR A 733 16.32 28.44 -4.22
CA TYR A 733 15.41 27.44 -3.68
C TYR A 733 14.03 27.99 -3.34
N ASN A 734 13.02 27.15 -3.54
CA ASN A 734 11.74 27.25 -2.85
C ASN A 734 11.95 26.93 -1.37
N GLY A 735 11.29 27.69 -0.52
CA GLY A 735 11.39 27.54 0.92
C GLY A 735 10.54 26.38 1.45
N GLY A 736 10.90 25.88 2.62
CA GLY A 736 10.16 24.86 3.33
C GLY A 736 10.81 24.49 4.67
N PRO A 737 10.05 23.85 5.57
CA PRO A 737 10.53 23.49 6.91
C PRO A 737 11.60 22.41 6.85
N VAL A 738 12.43 22.28 7.90
CA VAL A 738 13.40 21.17 8.05
C VAL A 738 13.27 20.62 9.48
N GLU A 739 14.11 21.02 10.44
CA GLU A 739 13.93 20.68 11.87
C GLU A 739 12.67 21.32 12.47
N SER A 740 12.14 22.38 11.87
CA SER A 740 10.94 23.07 12.34
C SER A 740 9.67 22.21 12.30
N VAL A 741 9.70 21.02 11.69
CA VAL A 741 8.63 20.02 11.73
C VAL A 741 8.56 19.25 13.06
N HIS A 742 9.58 19.32 13.91
CA HIS A 742 9.62 18.68 15.24
C HIS A 742 9.89 19.67 16.39
N ALA A 743 9.90 20.98 16.12
CA ALA A 743 10.20 22.01 17.10
C ALA A 743 8.93 22.65 17.69
N ALA A 744 9.00 23.02 18.97
CA ALA A 744 7.92 23.75 19.63
C ALA A 744 7.77 25.17 19.06
N LYS A 745 6.56 25.73 19.13
CA LYS A 745 6.25 27.06 18.60
C LYS A 745 7.12 28.16 19.23
N GLY A 746 7.81 28.92 18.38
CA GLY A 746 8.68 30.03 18.78
C GLY A 746 10.10 29.63 19.19
N THR A 747 10.54 28.41 18.87
CA THR A 747 11.90 27.94 19.17
C THR A 747 12.91 28.57 18.22
N PHE A 748 13.78 29.46 18.71
CA PHE A 748 14.68 30.21 17.85
C PHE A 748 15.73 29.34 17.14
N HIS A 749 16.34 28.36 17.84
CA HIS A 749 17.08 27.27 17.22
C HIS A 749 16.33 25.94 17.45
N PRO A 750 15.63 25.41 16.44
CA PRO A 750 15.11 24.04 16.48
C PRO A 750 16.21 23.03 16.83
N PRO A 751 15.95 22.09 17.77
CA PRO A 751 16.87 20.99 18.05
C PRO A 751 17.27 20.24 16.78
N GLU A 752 18.56 20.27 16.45
CA GLU A 752 19.09 19.50 15.34
C GLU A 752 19.48 18.11 15.83
N VAL A 753 19.43 17.13 14.92
CA VAL A 753 20.06 15.82 15.14
C VAL A 753 21.23 15.73 14.17
N LEU A 754 22.41 16.10 14.68
CA LEU A 754 23.66 16.13 13.92
C LEU A 754 24.51 14.92 14.28
N ARG A 755 25.46 14.56 13.42
CA ARG A 755 26.45 13.53 13.71
C ARG A 755 27.84 13.95 13.28
N THR A 756 28.85 13.22 13.75
CA THR A 756 30.23 13.40 13.31
C THR A 756 30.41 13.09 11.82
N GLN A 757 31.49 13.59 11.24
CA GLN A 757 32.11 12.96 10.09
C GLN A 757 32.42 11.47 10.38
N ARG A 758 32.57 10.67 9.32
CA ARG A 758 32.81 9.23 9.42
C ARG A 758 34.07 8.91 10.23
N LEU A 759 33.90 8.20 11.33
CA LEU A 759 34.95 7.60 12.15
C LEU A 759 35.32 6.22 11.59
N ASN A 760 36.62 5.88 11.66
CA ASN A 760 37.16 4.65 11.08
C ASN A 760 37.10 3.43 12.02
N SER A 761 36.73 3.63 13.29
CA SER A 761 36.63 2.55 14.27
C SER A 761 35.53 2.79 15.31
N LEU A 762 35.02 1.70 15.86
CA LEU A 762 34.09 1.73 17.00
C LEU A 762 34.75 2.34 18.25
N ALA A 763 36.04 2.12 18.44
CA ALA A 763 36.79 2.66 19.58
C ALA A 763 36.86 4.19 19.55
N ASP A 764 37.05 4.79 18.36
CA ASP A 764 37.00 6.25 18.19
C ASP A 764 35.59 6.79 18.47
N ALA A 765 34.55 6.10 17.98
CA ALA A 765 33.16 6.48 18.26
C ALA A 765 32.80 6.38 19.75
N GLN A 766 33.28 5.36 20.45
CA GLN A 766 33.16 5.26 21.91
C GLN A 766 33.93 6.38 22.63
N ALA A 767 35.14 6.71 22.16
CA ALA A 767 35.95 7.79 22.73
C ALA A 767 35.32 9.18 22.53
N VAL A 768 34.64 9.42 21.40
CA VAL A 768 33.84 10.63 21.16
C VAL A 768 32.59 10.64 22.04
N LEU A 769 31.81 9.55 22.05
CA LEU A 769 30.55 9.45 22.80
C LEU A 769 30.78 9.65 24.31
N ALA A 770 31.87 9.12 24.86
CA ALA A 770 32.25 9.29 26.26
C ALA A 770 32.51 10.75 26.69
N THR A 771 32.57 11.70 25.75
CA THR A 771 32.65 13.14 26.05
C THR A 771 31.28 13.82 26.17
N LEU A 772 30.21 13.19 25.68
CA LEU A 772 28.88 13.78 25.66
C LEU A 772 28.14 13.61 26.98
N SER A 773 27.39 14.64 27.35
CA SER A 773 26.41 14.59 28.43
C SER A 773 25.33 15.65 28.22
N ARG A 774 24.08 15.31 28.54
CA ARG A 774 22.92 16.20 28.41
C ARG A 774 23.13 17.48 29.23
N GLY A 775 22.89 18.63 28.61
CA GLY A 775 23.07 19.95 29.20
C GLY A 775 24.51 20.47 29.21
N ARG A 776 25.47 19.72 28.65
CA ARG A 776 26.84 20.22 28.48
C ARG A 776 26.85 21.29 27.38
N GLU A 777 27.28 22.50 27.74
CA GLU A 777 27.71 23.51 26.78
C GLU A 777 29.04 23.08 26.17
N VAL A 778 29.11 23.10 24.83
CA VAL A 778 30.26 22.65 24.04
C VAL A 778 30.54 23.61 22.90
N THR A 779 31.75 23.56 22.38
CA THR A 779 32.15 24.19 21.14
C THR A 779 32.39 23.10 20.09
N VAL A 780 31.73 23.22 18.94
CA VAL A 780 31.86 22.31 17.78
C VAL A 780 32.28 23.07 16.53
N SER A 781 32.76 22.34 15.52
CA SER A 781 32.90 22.87 14.16
C SER A 781 32.05 22.00 13.23
N LEU A 782 31.39 22.61 12.26
CA LEU A 782 30.49 21.95 11.30
C LEU A 782 31.02 22.10 9.88
N THR A 783 30.91 21.03 9.10
CA THR A 783 31.07 21.08 7.63
C THR A 783 29.90 21.84 6.98
N PRO A 784 29.97 22.21 5.68
CA PRO A 784 28.83 22.77 4.97
C PRO A 784 27.56 21.89 5.01
N ALA A 785 27.74 20.57 4.98
CA ALA A 785 26.66 19.59 5.13
C ALA A 785 26.13 19.45 6.58
N SER A 786 26.62 20.25 7.52
CA SER A 786 26.31 20.20 8.96
C SER A 786 26.70 18.88 9.66
N GLU A 787 27.59 18.08 9.07
CA GLU A 787 28.28 17.01 9.79
C GLU A 787 29.38 17.63 10.68
N ILE A 788 29.48 17.18 11.94
CA ILE A 788 30.39 17.68 12.97
C ILE A 788 31.82 17.24 12.64
N VAL A 789 32.74 18.21 12.55
CA VAL A 789 34.13 17.99 12.16
C VAL A 789 34.87 17.18 13.23
N VAL A 790 35.55 16.11 12.80
CA VAL A 790 36.36 15.27 13.69
C VAL A 790 37.83 15.71 13.62
N PRO A 791 38.42 16.24 14.71
CA PRO A 791 39.84 16.55 14.77
C PRO A 791 40.70 15.29 14.99
N ALA A 792 42.02 15.41 14.83
CA ALA A 792 42.97 14.29 14.94
C ALA A 792 42.96 13.58 16.31
N ASP A 793 42.72 14.32 17.40
CA ASP A 793 42.32 13.74 18.69
C ASP A 793 40.80 13.76 18.79
N VAL A 794 40.16 12.63 18.51
CA VAL A 794 38.70 12.51 18.39
C VAL A 794 37.96 12.96 19.66
N ARG A 795 38.60 12.91 20.84
CA ARG A 795 38.01 13.39 22.10
C ARG A 795 37.77 14.91 22.11
N GLN A 796 38.39 15.64 21.18
CA GLN A 796 38.24 17.08 21.03
C GLN A 796 37.14 17.48 20.02
N THR A 797 36.29 16.53 19.61
CA THR A 797 35.12 16.79 18.73
C THR A 797 34.10 17.71 19.40
N PHE A 798 33.92 17.57 20.73
CA PHE A 798 33.03 18.39 21.56
C PHE A 798 33.85 19.03 22.70
N ARG A 799 34.25 20.29 22.52
CA ARG A 799 35.17 21.01 23.43
C ARG A 799 34.43 21.76 24.52
#